data_AF-A0A353PGS6-F1
#
_entry.id   AF-A0A353PGS6-F1
#
_cell.length_a   1.000
_cell.length_b   1.000
_cell.length_c   1.000
_cell.angle_alpha   90.00
_cell.angle_beta   90.00
_cell.angle_gamma   90.00
#
_symmetry.space_group_name_H-M   'P 1'
#
loop_
_entity.id
_entity.type
_entity.pdbx_description
1 polymer ?
#
loop_
_entity_poly.entity_id
_entity_poly.type
_entity_poly.pdbx_seq_one_letter_code
_entity_poly.pdbx_strand_id
1 'polypeptide(L)'
;MAGLLGLVLSHGLAHATLTRENTAPAEAIQESLTRLAAERLVNAEEEPGNWMLHGRTYGEDRYSPLKQINDQTVANLGLAWAWETGTNRGLEATPIVVDGVMYVTGSWSEVYAIDARNGTLLWRNDLDVDKTRGQYACCDVVNRGVAVWNGKVYVGTIDGRLVALDAVTGEIVWDVVTIDKSRPYTITGAPRIVKGNVIIGNGGAEFGVRGYITAYDVETGEQKWRFYTVPGNPADGFESDALKMAAETWGGGPWWEIGGGGTVWDSMAYDPELDLLYIGVGNGAPWNKHIRSPAGGDNLFLSSIVAIKPETGEYVWHYQTTPGEGWDYTATQHIILTDLTIDGQQRKVLMQAPKNGFFYVIDRETGKFISADNYVPVSWAEGIDPETGRPIQTNNSYERWPKLQLPSPLGGHNWMPMCLSRDTGYVYIPSQEMAMLYDNDTEFEYIPGYWNTGMKVMKDVVFPAWIDHDLVMALGAKAAKGYLQAWDPVNQRQVWKVEHEGLWNGGVLCTAGNLVMQGNGKGYFAAYAADTGHKLWEFDAQNGIVAPPVTYEIDGEQYISVLAGWGGSVGLSFGMVGNVRENMYPYGRLLTFKLNGKESLPPVQVTKKLPEPMDLEADGDLIAKGDKLYHHNCVYCHGPGAISNPNMVDLRRMDAETHENFIAIVLGGRDAHKTGMIGFSDHLSVEDVQAIHAYLNKVGENTLEREQASGFWKTFKGAIYSVLGAITSFFVSIFNWIMNAGS
;
A
#
# COMPACT_ATOMS: atom_id res chain seq x y z
N MET A 1 -65.45 -49.51 -25.43
CA MET A 1 -65.18 -48.40 -26.36
C MET A 1 -64.31 -47.41 -25.60
N ALA A 2 -62.99 -47.44 -25.80
CA ALA A 2 -62.26 -46.56 -26.73
C ALA A 2 -62.48 -45.08 -26.34
N GLY A 3 -61.49 -44.26 -25.99
CA GLY A 3 -60.03 -44.32 -26.01
C GLY A 3 -59.53 -42.86 -26.02
N LEU A 4 -58.40 -42.57 -25.39
CA LEU A 4 -57.29 -41.78 -25.95
C LEU A 4 -56.24 -41.51 -24.85
N LEU A 5 -55.05 -42.06 -25.08
CA LEU A 5 -53.83 -41.78 -24.35
C LEU A 5 -53.23 -40.45 -24.82
N GLY A 6 -52.64 -39.70 -23.87
CA GLY A 6 -51.62 -38.69 -24.12
C GLY A 6 -50.56 -38.79 -23.02
N LEU A 7 -49.38 -39.29 -23.40
CA LEU A 7 -48.17 -39.43 -22.57
C LEU A 7 -47.74 -38.10 -21.94
N VAL A 8 -47.41 -38.11 -20.65
CA VAL A 8 -46.41 -37.20 -20.06
C VAL A 8 -45.40 -38.05 -19.31
N LEU A 9 -44.15 -37.98 -19.76
CA LEU A 9 -43.00 -38.70 -19.24
C LEU A 9 -42.63 -38.23 -17.83
N SER A 10 -42.59 -39.18 -16.90
CA SER A 10 -41.99 -39.08 -15.57
C SER A 10 -40.46 -39.05 -15.67
N HIS A 11 -39.80 -38.10 -15.01
CA HIS A 11 -38.43 -38.28 -14.52
C HIS A 11 -38.40 -37.94 -13.04
N GLY A 12 -38.22 -38.98 -12.22
CA GLY A 12 -38.06 -38.86 -10.78
C GLY A 12 -36.72 -38.24 -10.42
N LEU A 13 -36.76 -37.23 -9.55
CA LEU A 13 -35.60 -36.72 -8.84
C LEU A 13 -35.23 -37.70 -7.73
N ALA A 14 -34.22 -38.53 -7.99
CA ALA A 14 -33.55 -39.27 -6.93
C ALA A 14 -32.78 -38.26 -6.05
N HIS A 15 -33.22 -38.12 -4.81
CA HIS A 15 -32.44 -37.44 -3.77
C HIS A 15 -31.20 -38.30 -3.47
N ALA A 16 -30.05 -37.88 -3.97
CA ALA A 16 -28.77 -38.37 -3.48
C ALA A 16 -28.51 -37.69 -2.13
N THR A 17 -28.71 -38.44 -1.05
CA THR A 17 -28.26 -38.08 0.29
C THR A 17 -26.73 -37.97 0.25
N LEU A 18 -26.20 -36.75 0.30
CA LEU A 18 -24.79 -36.49 0.52
C LEU A 18 -24.43 -37.04 1.91
N THR A 19 -23.71 -38.15 1.94
CA THR A 19 -23.07 -38.65 3.15
C THR A 19 -21.97 -37.67 3.55
N ARG A 20 -22.11 -37.08 4.74
CA ARG A 20 -21.04 -36.39 5.48
C ARG A 20 -19.88 -37.38 5.70
N GLU A 21 -18.85 -37.32 4.87
CA GLU A 21 -17.55 -37.93 5.14
C GLU A 21 -16.45 -36.87 4.95
N ASN A 22 -16.11 -36.19 6.04
CA ASN A 22 -14.82 -35.57 6.41
C ASN A 22 -15.04 -34.39 7.36
N THR A 23 -15.43 -34.68 8.61
CA THR A 23 -15.39 -33.69 9.71
C THR A 23 -14.03 -33.67 10.44
N ALA A 24 -13.19 -34.69 10.24
CA ALA A 24 -11.88 -34.81 10.89
C ALA A 24 -10.87 -33.69 10.58
N PRO A 25 -10.79 -33.10 9.36
CA PRO A 25 -9.86 -32.01 9.09
C PRO A 25 -10.24 -30.73 9.84
N ALA A 26 -11.53 -30.40 9.92
CA ALA A 26 -12.02 -29.18 10.55
C ALA A 26 -11.84 -29.19 12.07
N GLU A 27 -12.08 -30.33 12.73
CA GLU A 27 -11.86 -30.47 14.19
C GLU A 27 -10.38 -30.38 14.55
N ALA A 28 -9.48 -30.99 13.77
CA ALA A 28 -8.04 -30.91 13.98
C ALA A 28 -7.48 -29.50 13.72
N ILE A 29 -7.97 -28.81 12.67
CA ILE A 29 -7.64 -27.41 12.38
C ILE A 29 -8.16 -26.51 13.53
N GLN A 30 -9.40 -26.71 13.97
CA GLN A 30 -9.97 -25.94 15.08
C GLN A 30 -9.16 -26.12 16.36
N GLU A 31 -8.78 -27.36 16.70
CA GLU A 31 -7.96 -27.66 17.88
C GLU A 31 -6.57 -27.01 17.79
N SER A 32 -5.95 -26.99 16.61
CA SER A 32 -4.66 -26.33 16.41
C SER A 32 -4.75 -24.80 16.51
N LEU A 33 -5.80 -24.21 15.94
CA LEU A 33 -6.01 -22.75 15.95
C LEU A 33 -6.47 -22.24 17.33
N THR A 34 -7.25 -23.00 18.08
CA THR A 34 -7.57 -22.68 19.49
C THR A 34 -6.36 -22.83 20.41
N ARG A 35 -5.30 -23.52 19.97
CA ARG A 35 -4.00 -23.55 20.67
C ARG A 35 -3.05 -22.40 20.24
N LEU A 36 -3.42 -21.56 19.27
CA LEU A 36 -2.65 -20.35 18.93
C LEU A 36 -2.82 -19.28 20.02
N ALA A 37 -2.17 -19.54 21.15
CA ALA A 37 -2.11 -18.66 22.31
C ALA A 37 -0.91 -17.71 22.20
N ALA A 38 -0.87 -16.72 23.11
CA ALA A 38 0.21 -15.73 23.22
C ALA A 38 1.61 -16.33 23.12
N GLU A 39 1.83 -17.42 23.85
CA GLU A 39 3.14 -18.09 23.93
C GLU A 39 3.59 -18.65 22.58
N ARG A 40 2.67 -19.22 21.78
CA ARG A 40 2.99 -19.75 20.44
C ARG A 40 3.42 -18.63 19.48
N LEU A 41 2.81 -17.44 19.57
CA LEU A 41 3.21 -16.28 18.76
C LEU A 41 4.53 -15.66 19.21
N VAL A 42 4.79 -15.61 20.53
CA VAL A 42 6.09 -15.19 21.07
C VAL A 42 7.20 -16.12 20.58
N ASN A 43 6.93 -17.43 20.55
CA ASN A 43 7.87 -18.47 20.13
C ASN A 43 7.72 -18.85 18.65
N ALA A 44 7.21 -17.96 17.79
CA ALA A 44 6.96 -18.27 16.37
C ALA A 44 8.20 -18.75 15.60
N GLU A 45 9.40 -18.44 16.10
CA GLU A 45 10.65 -18.94 15.54
C GLU A 45 10.84 -20.46 15.66
N GLU A 46 10.25 -21.09 16.68
CA GLU A 46 10.34 -22.53 16.93
C GLU A 46 9.52 -23.36 15.92
N GLU A 47 8.62 -22.72 15.18
CA GLU A 47 7.77 -23.33 14.17
C GLU A 47 8.04 -22.72 12.78
N PRO A 48 9.22 -22.95 12.18
CA PRO A 48 9.62 -22.30 10.94
C PRO A 48 8.72 -22.63 9.75
N GLY A 49 7.97 -23.74 9.82
CA GLY A 49 6.97 -24.13 8.83
C GLY A 49 5.70 -23.27 8.82
N ASN A 50 5.45 -22.48 9.86
CA ASN A 50 4.32 -21.56 9.94
C ASN A 50 4.75 -20.10 9.69
N TRP A 51 3.78 -19.28 9.27
CA TRP A 51 3.89 -17.82 9.18
C TRP A 51 2.72 -17.20 9.94
N MET A 52 2.86 -17.07 11.26
CA MET A 52 1.73 -16.81 12.16
C MET A 52 1.45 -15.32 12.41
N LEU A 53 2.45 -14.46 12.21
CA LEU A 53 2.38 -13.01 12.40
C LEU A 53 2.61 -12.29 11.07
N HIS A 54 2.17 -11.04 10.96
CA HIS A 54 2.30 -10.26 9.74
C HIS A 54 3.76 -10.23 9.20
N GLY A 55 4.72 -9.86 10.02
CA GLY A 55 6.15 -9.94 9.70
C GLY A 55 6.84 -11.24 10.13
N ARG A 56 6.11 -12.35 10.19
CA ARG A 56 6.50 -13.69 10.71
C ARG A 56 6.74 -13.76 12.22
N THR A 57 7.48 -12.80 12.78
CA THR A 57 7.80 -12.68 14.20
C THR A 57 7.33 -11.32 14.73
N TYR A 58 7.33 -11.12 16.05
CA TYR A 58 7.02 -9.81 16.64
C TYR A 58 8.08 -8.73 16.32
N GLY A 59 9.31 -9.14 16.02
CA GLY A 59 10.37 -8.26 15.51
C GLY A 59 10.22 -7.91 14.02
N GLU A 60 9.26 -8.52 13.33
CA GLU A 60 8.86 -8.22 11.95
C GLU A 60 10.03 -8.33 10.93
N ASP A 61 11.05 -9.13 11.20
CA ASP A 61 12.26 -9.21 10.36
C ASP A 61 12.03 -9.88 8.99
N ARG A 62 10.88 -10.57 8.81
CA ARG A 62 10.50 -11.30 7.59
C ARG A 62 11.59 -12.26 7.11
N TYR A 63 12.31 -12.87 8.04
CA TYR A 63 13.33 -13.87 7.79
C TYR A 63 12.81 -15.27 8.07
N SER A 64 12.81 -16.15 7.08
CA SER A 64 12.48 -17.57 7.29
C SER A 64 13.74 -18.43 7.48
N PRO A 65 13.82 -19.24 8.55
CA PRO A 65 14.86 -20.25 8.73
C PRO A 65 14.78 -21.42 7.73
N LEU A 66 13.70 -21.53 6.96
CA LEU A 66 13.53 -22.58 5.96
C LEU A 66 14.54 -22.40 4.81
N LYS A 67 15.16 -23.51 4.39
CA LYS A 67 16.28 -23.52 3.43
C LYS A 67 16.26 -24.69 2.44
N GLN A 68 15.12 -25.39 2.32
CA GLN A 68 14.96 -26.42 1.28
C GLN A 68 15.07 -25.77 -0.12
N ILE A 69 14.49 -24.59 -0.26
CA ILE A 69 14.69 -23.67 -1.38
C ILE A 69 15.85 -22.73 -1.00
N ASN A 70 16.93 -22.81 -1.76
CA ASN A 70 18.17 -22.06 -1.54
C ASN A 70 18.82 -21.68 -2.88
N ASP A 71 19.92 -20.95 -2.82
CA ASP A 71 20.68 -20.49 -3.99
C ASP A 71 21.23 -21.61 -4.89
N GLN A 72 21.26 -22.87 -4.44
CA GLN A 72 21.58 -24.02 -5.30
C GLN A 72 20.35 -24.72 -5.90
N THR A 73 19.17 -24.62 -5.25
CA THR A 73 17.96 -25.36 -5.67
C THR A 73 16.91 -24.48 -6.33
N VAL A 74 16.96 -23.15 -6.15
CA VAL A 74 15.93 -22.21 -6.62
C VAL A 74 15.71 -22.21 -8.14
N ALA A 75 16.71 -22.62 -8.92
CA ALA A 75 16.55 -22.80 -10.36
C ALA A 75 15.48 -23.84 -10.74
N ASN A 76 15.12 -24.75 -9.83
CA ASN A 76 14.06 -25.75 -10.00
C ASN A 76 12.72 -25.31 -9.41
N LEU A 77 12.58 -24.06 -8.96
CA LEU A 77 11.33 -23.53 -8.43
C LEU A 77 10.30 -23.41 -9.56
N GLY A 78 9.08 -23.87 -9.31
CA GLY A 78 7.98 -23.82 -10.27
C GLY A 78 6.63 -23.62 -9.60
N LEU A 79 5.62 -23.23 -10.38
CA LEU A 79 4.27 -22.99 -9.87
C LEU A 79 3.67 -24.31 -9.36
N ALA A 80 3.22 -24.32 -8.11
CA ALA A 80 2.55 -25.43 -7.47
C ALA A 80 1.04 -25.36 -7.66
N TRP A 81 0.48 -24.16 -7.49
CA TRP A 81 -0.94 -23.85 -7.72
C TRP A 81 -1.12 -22.33 -7.81
N ALA A 82 -2.25 -21.89 -8.38
CA ALA A 82 -2.66 -20.50 -8.42
C ALA A 82 -4.16 -20.40 -8.14
N TRP A 83 -4.57 -19.33 -7.46
CA TRP A 83 -5.97 -19.04 -7.16
C TRP A 83 -6.32 -17.60 -7.56
N GLU A 84 -7.42 -17.41 -8.29
CA GLU A 84 -7.87 -16.09 -8.75
C GLU A 84 -8.81 -15.45 -7.72
N THR A 85 -8.53 -14.20 -7.37
CA THR A 85 -9.26 -13.45 -6.34
C THR A 85 -10.60 -12.87 -6.83
N GLY A 86 -10.77 -12.74 -8.15
CA GLY A 86 -11.95 -12.11 -8.76
C GLY A 86 -11.97 -10.58 -8.69
N THR A 87 -10.98 -9.94 -8.06
CA THR A 87 -10.78 -8.47 -8.07
C THR A 87 -9.67 -8.09 -9.04
N ASN A 88 -9.77 -6.93 -9.66
CA ASN A 88 -8.72 -6.31 -10.47
C ASN A 88 -8.06 -5.11 -9.76
N ARG A 89 -8.35 -4.88 -8.48
CA ARG A 89 -7.74 -3.82 -7.66
C ARG A 89 -6.47 -4.33 -6.96
N GLY A 90 -5.77 -3.44 -6.25
CA GLY A 90 -4.53 -3.75 -5.56
C GLY A 90 -4.66 -4.88 -4.55
N LEU A 91 -3.64 -5.74 -4.53
CA LEU A 91 -3.45 -6.80 -3.54
C LEU A 91 -2.17 -6.53 -2.77
N GLU A 92 -2.30 -6.13 -1.51
CA GLU A 92 -1.19 -5.74 -0.63
C GLU A 92 -0.94 -6.72 0.52
N ALA A 93 -1.72 -7.80 0.59
CA ALA A 93 -1.75 -8.63 1.80
C ALA A 93 -0.51 -9.48 1.99
N THR A 94 -0.06 -9.60 3.24
CA THR A 94 0.82 -10.70 3.65
C THR A 94 -0.04 -11.89 4.06
N PRO A 95 0.03 -13.05 3.39
CA PRO A 95 -0.70 -14.24 3.83
C PRO A 95 -0.21 -14.73 5.20
N ILE A 96 -1.15 -15.15 6.06
CA ILE A 96 -0.87 -15.81 7.33
C ILE A 96 -1.10 -17.32 7.14
N VAL A 97 -0.10 -18.14 7.43
CA VAL A 97 -0.19 -19.60 7.25
C VAL A 97 -0.01 -20.29 8.59
N VAL A 98 -1.05 -20.99 9.04
CA VAL A 98 -1.08 -21.73 10.31
C VAL A 98 -1.58 -23.14 10.02
N ASP A 99 -0.71 -24.12 10.27
CA ASP A 99 -1.02 -25.56 10.24
C ASP A 99 -1.67 -26.02 8.92
N GLY A 100 -1.18 -25.45 7.81
CA GLY A 100 -1.63 -25.77 6.46
C GLY A 100 -2.84 -24.98 5.96
N VAL A 101 -3.41 -24.08 6.77
CA VAL A 101 -4.44 -23.13 6.33
C VAL A 101 -3.82 -21.75 6.11
N MET A 102 -4.10 -21.16 4.95
CA MET A 102 -3.69 -19.80 4.62
C MET A 102 -4.88 -18.84 4.75
N TYR A 103 -4.69 -17.78 5.52
CA TYR A 103 -5.61 -16.65 5.64
C TYR A 103 -5.04 -15.45 4.91
N VAL A 104 -5.82 -14.88 4.00
CA VAL A 104 -5.37 -13.79 3.13
C VAL A 104 -6.53 -12.86 2.80
N THR A 105 -6.24 -11.59 2.56
CA THR A 105 -7.24 -10.60 2.15
C THR A 105 -7.12 -10.21 0.70
N GLY A 106 -8.25 -9.87 0.09
CA GLY A 106 -8.35 -9.21 -1.21
C GLY A 106 -8.58 -7.71 -1.08
N SER A 107 -8.86 -7.09 -2.21
CA SER A 107 -9.36 -5.72 -2.25
C SER A 107 -10.73 -5.62 -1.57
N TRP A 108 -11.12 -4.41 -1.13
CA TRP A 108 -12.33 -4.18 -0.33
C TRP A 108 -12.41 -4.98 0.98
N SER A 109 -11.26 -5.40 1.50
CA SER A 109 -11.16 -6.11 2.79
C SER A 109 -11.82 -7.49 2.82
N GLU A 110 -12.11 -8.09 1.66
CA GLU A 110 -12.57 -9.47 1.61
C GLU A 110 -11.53 -10.42 2.22
N VAL A 111 -11.98 -11.44 2.95
CA VAL A 111 -11.12 -12.41 3.62
C VAL A 111 -11.36 -13.81 3.04
N TYR A 112 -10.27 -14.54 2.81
CA TYR A 112 -10.29 -15.90 2.30
C TYR A 112 -9.47 -16.81 3.22
N ALA A 113 -9.99 -18.01 3.47
CA ALA A 113 -9.20 -19.14 3.97
C ALA A 113 -9.02 -20.19 2.88
N ILE A 114 -7.79 -20.65 2.71
CA ILE A 114 -7.36 -21.51 1.60
C ILE A 114 -6.53 -22.66 2.16
N ASP A 115 -6.73 -23.89 1.68
CA ASP A 115 -5.80 -24.99 1.93
C ASP A 115 -4.47 -24.70 1.22
N ALA A 116 -3.44 -24.42 2.01
CA ALA A 116 -2.15 -23.94 1.52
C ALA A 116 -1.36 -25.02 0.75
N ARG A 117 -1.79 -26.29 0.78
CA ARG A 117 -1.18 -27.39 0.00
C ARG A 117 -1.54 -27.32 -1.48
N ASN A 118 -2.76 -26.91 -1.81
CA ASN A 118 -3.32 -27.09 -3.15
C ASN A 118 -4.16 -25.90 -3.66
N GLY A 119 -4.38 -24.86 -2.86
CA GLY A 119 -5.13 -23.67 -3.28
C GLY A 119 -6.66 -23.82 -3.21
N THR A 120 -7.19 -24.87 -2.56
CA THR A 120 -8.63 -25.04 -2.39
C THR A 120 -9.19 -23.98 -1.46
N LEU A 121 -10.17 -23.21 -1.93
CA LEU A 121 -10.90 -22.26 -1.09
C LEU A 121 -11.73 -23.01 -0.04
N LEU A 122 -11.47 -22.72 1.23
CA LEU A 122 -12.21 -23.28 2.37
C LEU A 122 -13.45 -22.43 2.68
N TRP A 123 -13.26 -21.12 2.79
CA TRP A 123 -14.34 -20.14 2.95
C TRP A 123 -13.92 -18.76 2.45
N ARG A 124 -14.92 -17.92 2.15
CA ARG A 124 -14.79 -16.50 1.81
C ARG A 124 -15.79 -15.70 2.65
N ASN A 125 -15.37 -14.55 3.15
CA ASN A 125 -16.26 -13.55 3.73
C ASN A 125 -15.97 -12.18 3.10
N ASP A 126 -16.99 -11.55 2.52
CA ASP A 126 -16.89 -10.24 1.84
C ASP A 126 -17.14 -9.04 2.76
N LEU A 127 -17.57 -9.30 4.00
CA LEU A 127 -17.85 -8.36 5.09
C LEU A 127 -18.88 -7.26 4.79
N ASP A 128 -19.58 -7.33 3.64
CA ASP A 128 -20.54 -6.32 3.17
C ASP A 128 -20.05 -4.87 3.38
N VAL A 129 -18.81 -4.59 2.97
CA VAL A 129 -18.21 -3.26 3.11
C VAL A 129 -18.98 -2.21 2.32
N ASP A 130 -19.25 -1.06 2.95
CA ASP A 130 -19.84 0.11 2.30
C ASP A 130 -18.89 0.66 1.23
N LYS A 131 -19.19 0.35 -0.04
CA LYS A 131 -18.36 0.73 -1.19
C LYS A 131 -18.26 2.25 -1.37
N THR A 132 -19.22 3.03 -0.85
CA THR A 132 -19.18 4.50 -0.94
C THR A 132 -18.04 5.10 -0.10
N ARG A 133 -17.51 4.35 0.87
CA ARG A 133 -16.31 4.73 1.64
C ARG A 133 -15.04 4.66 0.80
N GLY A 134 -15.05 4.01 -0.35
CA GLY A 134 -13.92 3.97 -1.28
C GLY A 134 -13.44 5.36 -1.73
N GLN A 135 -14.32 6.37 -1.72
CA GLN A 135 -13.95 7.76 -1.99
C GLN A 135 -12.92 8.34 -1.01
N TYR A 136 -12.86 7.81 0.22
CA TYR A 136 -11.94 8.24 1.28
C TYR A 136 -10.66 7.37 1.33
N ALA A 137 -10.51 6.42 0.40
CA ALA A 137 -9.30 5.65 0.24
C ALA A 137 -8.35 6.39 -0.70
N CYS A 138 -7.37 7.13 -0.14
CA CYS A 138 -6.39 7.91 -0.93
C CYS A 138 -5.64 7.08 -1.98
N CYS A 139 -5.52 5.78 -1.72
CA CYS A 139 -4.39 5.00 -2.17
C CYS A 139 -4.81 3.58 -2.57
N ASP A 140 -5.99 3.45 -3.20
CA ASP A 140 -6.64 2.18 -3.58
C ASP A 140 -7.41 1.50 -2.43
N VAL A 141 -8.35 0.60 -2.75
CA VAL A 141 -9.21 -0.12 -1.79
C VAL A 141 -8.53 -1.40 -1.31
N VAL A 142 -7.32 -1.21 -0.79
CA VAL A 142 -6.37 -2.28 -0.44
C VAL A 142 -6.55 -2.77 0.99
N ASN A 143 -5.97 -3.94 1.27
CA ASN A 143 -5.82 -4.47 2.62
C ASN A 143 -4.49 -5.23 2.73
N ARG A 144 -3.75 -5.03 3.83
CA ARG A 144 -2.42 -5.60 4.05
C ARG A 144 -2.43 -6.95 4.79
N GLY A 145 -3.60 -7.48 5.11
CA GLY A 145 -3.76 -8.83 5.65
C GLY A 145 -4.49 -8.86 6.98
N VAL A 146 -4.50 -10.05 7.56
CA VAL A 146 -5.21 -10.36 8.81
C VAL A 146 -4.23 -10.62 9.95
N ALA A 147 -4.75 -10.69 11.17
CA ALA A 147 -4.11 -11.39 12.29
C ALA A 147 -4.92 -12.66 12.64
N VAL A 148 -4.27 -13.65 13.24
CA VAL A 148 -4.92 -14.88 13.70
C VAL A 148 -4.60 -15.10 15.17
N TRP A 149 -5.61 -15.42 15.97
CA TRP A 149 -5.45 -15.70 17.41
C TRP A 149 -6.62 -16.52 17.94
N ASN A 150 -6.30 -17.59 18.69
CA ASN A 150 -7.27 -18.39 19.44
C ASN A 150 -8.53 -18.75 18.64
N GLY A 151 -8.35 -19.37 17.47
CA GLY A 151 -9.45 -19.80 16.60
C GLY A 151 -10.18 -18.69 15.84
N LYS A 152 -9.67 -17.45 15.85
CA LYS A 152 -10.27 -16.31 15.14
C LYS A 152 -9.30 -15.62 14.19
N VAL A 153 -9.85 -15.02 13.14
CA VAL A 153 -9.17 -14.19 12.14
C VAL A 153 -9.66 -12.76 12.29
N TYR A 154 -8.75 -11.79 12.36
CA TYR A 154 -9.06 -10.38 12.61
C TYR A 154 -8.65 -9.53 11.42
N VAL A 155 -9.54 -8.63 11.01
CA VAL A 155 -9.36 -7.79 9.83
C VAL A 155 -9.89 -6.39 10.07
N GLY A 156 -9.10 -5.38 9.68
CA GLY A 156 -9.57 -4.00 9.58
C GLY A 156 -10.16 -3.74 8.20
N THR A 157 -11.37 -3.18 8.13
CA THR A 157 -12.08 -2.97 6.87
C THR A 157 -11.91 -1.54 6.36
N ILE A 158 -11.94 -1.36 5.03
CA ILE A 158 -11.77 -0.04 4.40
C ILE A 158 -12.85 0.96 4.84
N ASP A 159 -14.03 0.51 5.27
CA ASP A 159 -15.10 1.34 5.85
C ASP A 159 -14.94 1.63 7.36
N GLY A 160 -13.82 1.21 7.97
CA GLY A 160 -13.38 1.59 9.30
C GLY A 160 -13.83 0.68 10.44
N ARG A 161 -14.27 -0.54 10.14
CA ARG A 161 -14.59 -1.57 11.15
C ARG A 161 -13.37 -2.41 11.47
N LEU A 162 -13.39 -3.01 12.65
CA LEU A 162 -12.55 -4.13 13.02
C LEU A 162 -13.48 -5.32 13.21
N VAL A 163 -13.18 -6.42 12.54
CA VAL A 163 -14.03 -7.61 12.53
C VAL A 163 -13.22 -8.83 12.96
N ALA A 164 -13.80 -9.66 13.83
CA ALA A 164 -13.31 -11.00 14.11
C ALA A 164 -14.21 -12.03 13.44
N LEU A 165 -13.58 -12.97 12.73
CA LEU A 165 -14.20 -14.10 12.06
C LEU A 165 -13.77 -15.39 12.75
N ASP A 166 -14.67 -16.37 12.82
CA ASP A 166 -14.30 -17.73 13.19
C ASP A 166 -13.37 -18.31 12.11
N ALA A 167 -12.23 -18.86 12.52
CA ALA A 167 -11.16 -19.22 11.60
C ALA A 167 -11.48 -20.46 10.72
N VAL A 168 -12.47 -21.26 11.10
CA VAL A 168 -12.88 -22.47 10.37
C VAL A 168 -14.07 -22.22 9.46
N THR A 169 -15.02 -21.41 9.89
CA THR A 169 -16.28 -21.16 9.17
C THR A 169 -16.27 -19.84 8.39
N GLY A 170 -15.46 -18.87 8.81
CA GLY A 170 -15.48 -17.51 8.31
C GLY A 170 -16.67 -16.69 8.80
N GLU A 171 -17.50 -17.19 9.72
CA GLU A 171 -18.63 -16.45 10.27
C GLU A 171 -18.17 -15.32 11.20
N ILE A 172 -18.89 -14.19 11.20
CA ILE A 172 -18.59 -13.05 12.07
C ILE A 172 -18.84 -13.43 13.53
N VAL A 173 -17.81 -13.30 14.36
CA VAL A 173 -17.88 -13.45 15.82
C VAL A 173 -18.27 -12.11 16.46
N TRP A 174 -17.59 -11.04 16.07
CA TRP A 174 -17.92 -9.66 16.46
C TRP A 174 -17.45 -8.67 15.39
N ASP A 175 -18.10 -7.50 15.36
CA ASP A 175 -17.84 -6.40 14.41
C ASP A 175 -18.02 -5.06 15.14
N VAL A 176 -16.96 -4.23 15.16
CA VAL A 176 -16.98 -2.91 15.81
C VAL A 176 -16.51 -1.80 14.87
N VAL A 177 -17.19 -0.66 14.91
CA VAL A 177 -16.74 0.55 14.20
C VAL A 177 -15.66 1.24 15.02
N THR A 178 -14.49 1.47 14.42
CA THR A 178 -13.35 2.09 15.12
C THR A 178 -13.25 3.59 14.89
N ILE A 179 -13.89 4.08 13.83
CA ILE A 179 -13.77 5.44 13.31
C ILE A 179 -15.02 6.30 13.55
N ASP A 180 -14.83 7.62 13.53
CA ASP A 180 -15.93 8.55 13.29
C ASP A 180 -16.31 8.51 11.80
N LYS A 181 -17.46 7.93 11.48
CA LYS A 181 -17.94 7.78 10.09
C LYS A 181 -18.28 9.12 9.43
N SER A 182 -18.46 10.21 10.17
CA SER A 182 -18.63 11.55 9.59
C SER A 182 -17.33 12.09 8.98
N ARG A 183 -16.20 11.45 9.29
CA ARG A 183 -14.87 11.85 8.81
C ARG A 183 -14.29 10.83 7.80
N PRO A 184 -13.37 11.28 6.93
CA PRO A 184 -12.81 10.48 5.85
C PRO A 184 -11.73 9.49 6.32
N TYR A 185 -12.00 8.73 7.38
CA TYR A 185 -11.13 7.63 7.82
C TYR A 185 -11.34 6.36 6.98
N THR A 186 -10.26 5.59 6.84
CA THR A 186 -10.26 4.22 6.28
C THR A 186 -9.29 3.33 7.06
N ILE A 187 -9.36 2.00 6.88
CA ILE A 187 -8.34 1.07 7.40
C ILE A 187 -7.79 0.23 6.25
N THR A 188 -6.47 0.18 6.13
CA THR A 188 -5.74 -0.58 5.09
C THR A 188 -4.68 -1.52 5.68
N GLY A 189 -4.06 -1.16 6.81
CA GLY A 189 -3.04 -1.96 7.49
C GLY A 189 -3.60 -3.25 8.10
N ALA A 190 -2.70 -4.22 8.33
CA ALA A 190 -3.03 -5.46 9.02
C ALA A 190 -2.98 -5.24 10.56
N PRO A 191 -3.97 -5.75 11.32
CA PRO A 191 -3.93 -5.67 12.77
C PRO A 191 -2.76 -6.48 13.34
N ARG A 192 -2.31 -6.12 14.54
CA ARG A 192 -1.38 -6.93 15.36
C ARG A 192 -2.08 -7.38 16.62
N ILE A 193 -1.71 -8.55 17.14
CA ILE A 193 -2.26 -9.07 18.39
C ILE A 193 -1.16 -9.18 19.43
N VAL A 194 -1.31 -8.45 20.53
CA VAL A 194 -0.36 -8.43 21.64
C VAL A 194 -1.12 -8.64 22.94
N LYS A 195 -0.74 -9.69 23.69
CA LYS A 195 -1.29 -9.99 25.02
C LYS A 195 -2.83 -9.99 25.08
N GLY A 196 -3.48 -10.58 24.07
CA GLY A 196 -4.94 -10.67 24.01
C GLY A 196 -5.64 -9.38 23.55
N ASN A 197 -4.90 -8.41 23.04
CA ASN A 197 -5.44 -7.20 22.43
C ASN A 197 -5.16 -7.20 20.92
N VAL A 198 -6.20 -7.03 20.11
CA VAL A 198 -6.09 -6.71 18.69
C VAL A 198 -5.93 -5.21 18.52
N ILE A 199 -4.83 -4.80 17.91
CA ILE A 199 -4.40 -3.41 17.79
C ILE A 199 -4.50 -2.99 16.32
N ILE A 200 -5.17 -1.86 16.08
CA ILE A 200 -5.37 -1.32 14.73
C ILE A 200 -5.39 0.21 14.75
N GLY A 201 -4.82 0.82 13.71
CA GLY A 201 -4.92 2.25 13.44
C GLY A 201 -5.83 2.55 12.25
N ASN A 202 -5.56 3.64 11.53
CA ASN A 202 -6.39 4.13 10.43
C ASN A 202 -5.57 5.00 9.47
N GLY A 203 -6.10 5.26 8.27
CA GLY A 203 -5.64 6.23 7.29
C GLY A 203 -6.63 7.40 7.10
N GLY A 204 -6.26 8.37 6.26
CA GLY A 204 -7.09 9.53 5.91
C GLY A 204 -6.43 10.91 6.06
N ALA A 205 -5.10 10.98 6.29
CA ALA A 205 -4.40 12.25 6.51
C ALA A 205 -4.52 13.19 5.30
N GLU A 206 -4.57 12.63 4.09
CA GLU A 206 -4.74 13.36 2.82
C GLU A 206 -6.03 14.19 2.78
N PHE A 207 -7.06 13.76 3.50
CA PHE A 207 -8.36 14.42 3.57
C PHE A 207 -8.53 15.31 4.81
N GLY A 208 -7.60 15.26 5.76
CA GLY A 208 -7.76 15.84 7.08
C GLY A 208 -8.48 14.89 8.03
N VAL A 209 -7.72 14.23 8.90
CA VAL A 209 -8.23 13.47 10.04
C VAL A 209 -7.24 13.53 11.20
N ARG A 210 -7.66 13.15 12.40
CA ARG A 210 -6.81 13.09 13.61
C ARG A 210 -6.36 11.65 13.85
N GLY A 211 -5.07 11.38 13.71
CA GLY A 211 -4.52 10.04 13.85
C GLY A 211 -4.65 9.47 15.27
N TYR A 212 -4.89 8.16 15.33
CA TYR A 212 -4.87 7.38 16.56
C TYR A 212 -4.66 5.89 16.26
N ILE A 213 -4.33 5.15 17.29
CA ILE A 213 -4.30 3.68 17.32
C ILE A 213 -5.10 3.19 18.54
N THR A 214 -5.79 2.07 18.37
CA THR A 214 -6.70 1.53 19.40
C THR A 214 -6.45 0.04 19.62
N ALA A 215 -6.52 -0.40 20.87
CA ALA A 215 -6.56 -1.80 21.24
C ALA A 215 -7.97 -2.24 21.60
N TYR A 216 -8.36 -3.41 21.12
CA TYR A 216 -9.62 -4.07 21.42
C TYR A 216 -9.36 -5.47 21.97
N ASP A 217 -10.25 -5.92 22.85
CA ASP A 217 -10.28 -7.28 23.36
C ASP A 217 -10.44 -8.30 22.22
N VAL A 218 -9.59 -9.32 22.16
CA VAL A 218 -9.68 -10.35 21.11
C VAL A 218 -10.96 -11.19 21.18
N GLU A 219 -11.54 -11.37 22.37
CA GLU A 219 -12.73 -12.22 22.54
C GLU A 219 -14.03 -11.43 22.28
N THR A 220 -14.08 -10.17 22.71
CA THR A 220 -15.33 -9.40 22.77
C THR A 220 -15.40 -8.20 21.83
N GLY A 221 -14.26 -7.74 21.30
CA GLY A 221 -14.18 -6.49 20.54
C GLY A 221 -14.33 -5.22 21.40
N GLU A 222 -14.30 -5.33 22.73
CA GLU A 222 -14.37 -4.17 23.63
C GLU A 222 -13.09 -3.32 23.51
N GLN A 223 -13.26 -2.01 23.34
CA GLN A 223 -12.13 -1.08 23.34
C GLN A 223 -11.46 -1.03 24.72
N LYS A 224 -10.15 -1.36 24.79
CA LYS A 224 -9.37 -1.28 26.03
C LYS A 224 -8.72 0.07 26.23
N TRP A 225 -8.05 0.59 25.20
CA TRP A 225 -7.39 1.88 25.23
C TRP A 225 -7.28 2.48 23.83
N ARG A 226 -7.08 3.80 23.76
CA ARG A 226 -6.79 4.55 22.53
C ARG A 226 -5.67 5.54 22.77
N PHE A 227 -4.71 5.58 21.85
CA PHE A 227 -3.63 6.57 21.83
C PHE A 227 -3.79 7.46 20.60
N TYR A 228 -4.07 8.75 20.81
CA TYR A 228 -4.01 9.75 19.73
C TYR A 228 -2.57 10.18 19.49
N THR A 229 -2.22 10.40 18.23
CA THR A 229 -0.86 10.75 17.82
C THR A 229 -0.63 12.25 17.69
N VAL A 230 -1.69 13.06 17.65
CA VAL A 230 -1.61 14.52 17.56
C VAL A 230 -2.62 15.19 18.52
N PRO A 231 -2.30 16.38 19.07
CA PRO A 231 -3.18 17.09 19.99
C PRO A 231 -4.46 17.56 19.31
N GLY A 232 -5.58 17.46 20.04
CA GLY A 232 -6.87 18.02 19.63
C GLY A 232 -6.95 19.53 19.87
N ASN A 233 -8.17 20.04 20.00
CA ASN A 233 -8.41 21.43 20.36
C ASN A 233 -7.88 21.72 21.77
N PRO A 234 -6.88 22.61 21.95
CA PRO A 234 -6.30 22.90 23.26
C PRO A 234 -7.31 23.40 24.30
N ALA A 235 -8.43 23.99 23.87
CA ALA A 235 -9.48 24.47 24.77
C ALA A 235 -10.26 23.34 25.47
N ASP A 236 -10.27 22.14 24.90
CA ASP A 236 -11.00 20.97 25.44
C ASP A 236 -10.15 20.18 26.46
N GLY A 237 -8.87 20.53 26.61
CA GLY A 237 -7.89 19.76 27.37
C GLY A 237 -7.25 18.64 26.53
N PHE A 238 -6.48 17.77 27.18
CA PHE A 238 -5.72 16.71 26.53
C PHE A 238 -6.01 15.36 27.16
N GLU A 239 -6.12 14.32 26.34
CA GLU A 239 -6.45 12.95 26.78
C GLU A 239 -5.30 12.28 27.54
N SER A 240 -4.08 12.81 27.44
CA SER A 240 -2.89 12.30 28.13
C SER A 240 -1.82 13.40 28.31
N ASP A 241 -0.87 13.16 29.22
CA ASP A 241 0.31 14.02 29.39
C ASP A 241 1.18 14.07 28.13
N ALA A 242 1.23 12.97 27.36
CA ALA A 242 1.93 12.93 26.09
C ALA A 242 1.33 13.91 25.07
N LEU A 243 0.00 14.04 25.01
CA LEU A 243 -0.67 14.99 24.12
C LEU A 243 -0.55 16.43 24.61
N LYS A 244 -0.51 16.64 25.93
CA LYS A 244 -0.20 17.94 26.51
C LYS A 244 1.21 18.40 26.12
N MET A 245 2.20 17.51 26.21
CA MET A 245 3.56 17.77 25.74
C MET A 245 3.60 18.00 24.24
N ALA A 246 2.92 17.16 23.45
CA ALA A 246 2.87 17.32 22.01
C ALA A 246 2.29 18.68 21.62
N ALA A 247 1.24 19.16 22.28
CA ALA A 247 0.60 20.45 22.00
C ALA A 247 1.52 21.67 22.10
N GLU A 248 2.58 21.62 22.91
CA GLU A 248 3.58 22.69 23.00
C GLU A 248 4.38 22.86 21.69
N THR A 249 4.37 21.84 20.83
CA THR A 249 5.07 21.83 19.54
C THR A 249 4.18 22.24 18.36
N TRP A 250 2.95 22.69 18.60
CA TRP A 250 2.01 23.18 17.59
C TRP A 250 1.63 24.64 17.87
N GLY A 251 1.46 25.45 16.83
CA GLY A 251 1.12 26.87 17.04
C GLY A 251 0.57 27.62 15.84
N GLY A 252 -0.28 28.60 16.14
CA GLY A 252 -0.72 29.64 15.19
C GLY A 252 -1.87 29.27 14.25
N GLY A 253 -2.36 28.03 14.25
CA GLY A 253 -3.41 27.58 13.33
C GLY A 253 -4.41 26.64 13.99
N PRO A 254 -5.63 26.48 13.46
CA PRO A 254 -6.64 25.58 14.00
C PRO A 254 -6.43 24.15 13.48
N TRP A 255 -5.25 23.54 13.71
CA TRP A 255 -4.93 22.22 13.16
C TRP A 255 -5.97 21.15 13.52
N TRP A 256 -6.63 21.29 14.67
CA TRP A 256 -7.67 20.39 15.16
C TRP A 256 -8.96 20.41 14.33
N GLU A 257 -9.26 21.49 13.61
CA GLU A 257 -10.45 21.57 12.73
C GLU A 257 -10.27 20.66 11.51
N ILE A 258 -9.08 20.72 10.90
CA ILE A 258 -8.73 19.88 9.75
C ILE A 258 -8.43 18.45 10.21
N GLY A 259 -7.74 18.29 11.35
CA GLY A 259 -7.47 17.02 12.01
C GLY A 259 -6.00 16.84 12.41
N GLY A 260 -5.07 17.59 11.83
CA GLY A 260 -3.64 17.56 12.16
C GLY A 260 -2.85 16.41 11.53
N GLY A 261 -3.48 15.29 11.18
CA GLY A 261 -2.84 14.14 10.53
C GLY A 261 -2.34 13.10 11.54
N GLY A 262 -1.19 12.49 11.27
CA GLY A 262 -0.55 11.53 12.18
C GLY A 262 -1.19 10.14 12.20
N THR A 263 -1.81 9.73 11.10
CA THR A 263 -2.47 8.44 10.95
C THR A 263 -1.49 7.26 11.13
N VAL A 264 -1.94 6.18 11.78
CA VAL A 264 -1.14 4.97 12.04
C VAL A 264 -1.66 3.86 11.11
N TRP A 265 -1.35 3.96 9.83
CA TRP A 265 -2.06 3.21 8.79
C TRP A 265 -1.40 1.88 8.37
N ASP A 266 -0.22 1.56 8.90
CA ASP A 266 0.53 0.36 8.49
C ASP A 266 1.34 -0.30 9.62
N SER A 267 2.62 0.05 9.77
CA SER A 267 3.55 -0.81 10.51
C SER A 267 3.49 -0.64 12.03
N MET A 268 3.61 -1.79 12.70
CA MET A 268 3.76 -1.95 14.15
C MET A 268 4.75 -3.08 14.40
N ALA A 269 5.52 -2.99 15.49
CA ALA A 269 6.39 -4.07 15.96
C ALA A 269 6.28 -4.21 17.48
N TYR A 270 6.62 -5.37 18.04
CA TYR A 270 6.51 -5.63 19.48
C TYR A 270 7.76 -6.31 20.00
N ASP A 271 8.25 -5.86 21.16
CA ASP A 271 9.31 -6.56 21.90
C ASP A 271 8.70 -7.18 23.18
N PRO A 272 8.57 -8.53 23.25
CA PRO A 272 8.06 -9.21 24.43
C PRO A 272 8.95 -9.09 25.68
N GLU A 273 10.26 -8.89 25.52
CA GLU A 273 11.20 -8.76 26.65
C GLU A 273 11.08 -7.39 27.31
N LEU A 274 10.91 -6.33 26.50
CA LEU A 274 10.76 -4.95 26.97
C LEU A 274 9.31 -4.57 27.30
N ASP A 275 8.35 -5.39 26.85
CA ASP A 275 6.91 -5.12 26.89
C ASP A 275 6.60 -3.74 26.31
N LEU A 276 7.09 -3.51 25.08
CA LEU A 276 6.94 -2.27 24.31
C LEU A 276 6.38 -2.58 22.92
N LEU A 277 5.30 -1.87 22.58
CA LEU A 277 4.74 -1.80 21.25
C LEU A 277 5.25 -0.55 20.55
N TYR A 278 5.83 -0.71 19.37
CA TYR A 278 6.33 0.38 18.54
C TYR A 278 5.35 0.64 17.40
N ILE A 279 4.98 1.90 17.22
CA ILE A 279 4.06 2.34 16.16
C ILE A 279 4.75 3.37 15.27
N GLY A 280 4.48 3.30 13.98
CA GLY A 280 4.87 4.31 13.01
C GLY A 280 3.78 5.36 12.80
N VAL A 281 4.13 6.65 12.86
CA VAL A 281 3.16 7.76 12.77
C VAL A 281 3.26 8.48 11.43
N GLY A 282 2.10 8.78 10.83
CA GLY A 282 1.97 9.40 9.51
C GLY A 282 2.33 10.87 9.41
N ASN A 283 2.06 11.40 8.21
CA ASN A 283 2.23 12.79 7.77
C ASN A 283 1.19 13.74 8.38
N GLY A 284 1.45 15.04 8.25
CA GLY A 284 0.54 16.08 8.74
C GLY A 284 -0.66 16.34 7.84
N ALA A 285 -1.75 16.86 8.41
CA ALA A 285 -2.94 17.29 7.67
C ALA A 285 -3.32 18.76 7.99
N PRO A 286 -3.29 19.68 7.01
CA PRO A 286 -2.80 19.48 5.64
C PRO A 286 -1.29 19.17 5.63
N TRP A 287 -0.76 18.69 4.50
CA TRP A 287 0.68 18.42 4.37
C TRP A 287 1.50 19.69 4.61
N ASN A 288 1.01 20.82 4.09
CA ASN A 288 1.68 22.11 4.22
C ASN A 288 1.75 22.60 5.67
N LYS A 289 2.96 22.60 6.25
CA LYS A 289 3.18 23.06 7.62
C LYS A 289 2.84 24.54 7.84
N HIS A 290 2.98 25.39 6.82
CA HIS A 290 2.71 26.83 6.94
C HIS A 290 1.21 27.15 7.04
N ILE A 291 0.36 26.20 6.66
CA ILE A 291 -1.09 26.25 6.85
C ILE A 291 -1.46 25.53 8.14
N ARG A 292 -0.91 24.33 8.35
CA ARG A 292 -1.23 23.46 9.49
C ARG A 292 -0.80 24.06 10.83
N SER A 293 0.41 24.62 10.90
CA SER A 293 1.02 25.21 12.09
C SER A 293 1.84 26.46 11.71
N PRO A 294 1.17 27.60 11.41
CA PRO A 294 1.82 28.81 10.92
C PRO A 294 2.91 29.37 11.84
N ALA A 295 2.86 29.12 13.15
CA ALA A 295 3.91 29.52 14.08
C ALA A 295 5.13 28.59 14.06
N GLY A 296 5.12 27.55 13.22
CA GLY A 296 6.13 26.50 13.17
C GLY A 296 5.91 25.43 14.23
N GLY A 297 7.02 24.87 14.71
CA GLY A 297 7.03 23.77 15.67
C GLY A 297 7.35 22.41 15.04
N ASP A 298 7.67 21.46 15.91
CA ASP A 298 8.00 20.08 15.53
C ASP A 298 6.73 19.29 15.16
N ASN A 299 5.56 19.72 15.62
CA ASN A 299 4.26 19.09 15.39
C ASN A 299 4.22 17.62 15.82
N LEU A 300 4.59 17.32 17.07
CA LEU A 300 4.57 15.97 17.60
C LEU A 300 3.14 15.37 17.60
N PHE A 301 2.96 14.08 17.33
CA PHE A 301 3.97 13.07 16.99
C PHE A 301 4.06 12.77 15.49
N LEU A 302 3.80 13.75 14.61
CA LEU A 302 3.90 13.51 13.16
C LEU A 302 5.27 12.92 12.77
N SER A 303 5.28 12.03 11.77
CA SER A 303 6.50 11.40 11.24
C SER A 303 7.44 10.91 12.35
N SER A 304 6.91 10.07 13.23
CA SER A 304 7.63 9.57 14.41
C SER A 304 7.50 8.06 14.57
N ILE A 305 8.52 7.47 15.18
CA ILE A 305 8.42 6.18 15.86
C ILE A 305 8.00 6.47 17.29
N VAL A 306 6.95 5.83 17.78
CA VAL A 306 6.49 5.98 19.17
C VAL A 306 6.44 4.61 19.83
N ALA A 307 7.03 4.50 21.02
CA ALA A 307 6.90 3.33 21.87
C ALA A 307 5.82 3.56 22.93
N ILE A 308 4.91 2.61 23.04
CA ILE A 308 3.81 2.62 24.02
C ILE A 308 3.72 1.29 24.76
N LYS A 309 3.09 1.29 25.92
CA LYS A 309 2.76 0.07 26.66
C LYS A 309 1.58 -0.65 25.99
N PRO A 310 1.71 -1.94 25.63
CA PRO A 310 0.68 -2.64 24.86
C PRO A 310 -0.63 -2.86 25.63
N GLU A 311 -0.59 -2.93 26.95
CA GLU A 311 -1.78 -3.15 27.79
C GLU A 311 -2.58 -1.87 28.07
N THR A 312 -1.93 -0.71 28.05
CA THR A 312 -2.53 0.55 28.52
C THR A 312 -2.54 1.66 27.47
N GLY A 313 -1.73 1.55 26.42
CA GLY A 313 -1.51 2.61 25.45
C GLY A 313 -0.66 3.77 26.00
N GLU A 314 -0.06 3.61 27.19
CA GLU A 314 0.75 4.65 27.82
C GLU A 314 2.02 4.93 27.01
N TYR A 315 2.29 6.21 26.76
CA TYR A 315 3.51 6.69 26.10
C TYR A 315 4.77 6.34 26.90
N VAL A 316 5.82 5.89 26.22
CA VAL A 316 7.14 5.63 26.83
C VAL A 316 8.20 6.55 26.26
N TRP A 317 8.44 6.48 24.94
CA TRP A 317 9.40 7.31 24.23
C TRP A 317 8.97 7.54 22.79
N HIS A 318 9.55 8.54 22.11
CA HIS A 318 9.43 8.69 20.66
C HIS A 318 10.76 9.13 20.03
N TYR A 319 10.90 8.88 18.74
CA TYR A 319 11.92 9.47 17.87
C TYR A 319 11.24 10.03 16.62
N GLN A 320 11.37 11.34 16.39
CA GLN A 320 10.73 12.00 15.26
C GLN A 320 11.68 12.04 14.05
N THR A 321 11.34 11.31 13.00
CA THR A 321 12.16 11.19 11.77
C THR A 321 12.10 12.46 10.92
N THR A 322 11.02 13.24 10.99
CA THR A 322 10.88 14.48 10.21
C THR A 322 10.16 15.57 11.01
N PRO A 323 10.87 16.33 11.85
CA PRO A 323 10.28 17.44 12.60
C PRO A 323 9.71 18.54 11.71
N GLY A 324 8.48 18.98 12.01
CA GLY A 324 7.78 19.98 11.20
C GLY A 324 7.51 19.50 9.77
N GLU A 325 7.21 18.21 9.60
CA GLU A 325 6.96 17.52 8.34
C GLU A 325 6.05 18.31 7.36
N GLY A 326 6.44 18.41 6.10
CA GLY A 326 5.78 19.26 5.10
C GLY A 326 5.62 18.65 3.70
N TRP A 327 5.87 17.35 3.53
CA TRP A 327 6.12 16.69 2.25
C TRP A 327 5.41 15.32 2.10
N ASP A 328 4.43 15.00 2.94
CA ASP A 328 3.87 13.64 3.03
C ASP A 328 4.93 12.57 3.39
N TYR A 329 5.86 12.90 4.28
CA TYR A 329 6.84 11.97 4.84
C TYR A 329 6.29 11.28 6.08
N THR A 330 5.58 10.17 5.87
CA THR A 330 5.18 9.26 6.93
C THR A 330 6.39 8.54 7.53
N ALA A 331 6.24 8.10 8.79
CA ALA A 331 7.13 7.15 9.46
C ALA A 331 6.37 5.86 9.78
N THR A 332 5.44 5.48 8.91
CA THR A 332 4.55 4.31 9.02
C THR A 332 5.11 3.07 8.34
N GLN A 333 6.29 3.20 7.73
CA GLN A 333 7.00 2.14 7.03
C GLN A 333 7.47 1.05 7.99
N HIS A 334 7.82 -0.09 7.41
CA HIS A 334 8.19 -1.29 8.13
C HIS A 334 9.24 -1.05 9.23
N ILE A 335 8.95 -1.53 10.45
CA ILE A 335 9.80 -1.42 11.63
C ILE A 335 10.37 -2.80 11.92
N ILE A 336 11.70 -2.96 11.85
CA ILE A 336 12.37 -4.23 12.18
C ILE A 336 13.08 -4.11 13.52
N LEU A 337 12.89 -5.09 14.40
CA LEU A 337 13.61 -5.20 15.67
C LEU A 337 14.68 -6.29 15.56
N THR A 338 15.90 -5.98 15.98
CA THR A 338 16.98 -6.98 16.03
C THR A 338 18.08 -6.54 17.00
N ASP A 339 19.00 -7.44 17.31
CA ASP A 339 20.18 -7.14 18.11
C ASP A 339 21.40 -7.05 17.18
N LEU A 340 22.10 -5.91 17.20
CA LEU A 340 23.30 -5.68 16.38
C LEU A 340 24.52 -5.45 17.27
N THR A 341 25.69 -5.87 16.78
CA THR A 341 26.97 -5.42 17.33
C THR A 341 27.35 -4.09 16.68
N ILE A 342 27.29 -3.00 17.45
CA ILE A 342 27.66 -1.65 17.00
C ILE A 342 28.78 -1.15 17.92
N ASP A 343 29.90 -0.71 17.36
CA ASP A 343 31.10 -0.29 18.09
C ASP A 343 31.58 -1.32 19.14
N GLY A 344 31.46 -2.61 18.80
CA GLY A 344 31.85 -3.72 19.67
C GLY A 344 30.88 -3.99 20.84
N GLN A 345 29.73 -3.30 20.90
CA GLN A 345 28.70 -3.51 21.92
C GLN A 345 27.45 -4.13 21.31
N GLN A 346 26.83 -5.08 22.03
CA GLN A 346 25.51 -5.58 21.67
C GLN A 346 24.46 -4.52 21.98
N ARG A 347 23.65 -4.16 20.98
CA ARG A 347 22.61 -3.14 21.07
C ARG A 347 21.28 -3.74 20.62
N LYS A 348 20.26 -3.55 21.43
CA LYS A 348 18.86 -3.83 21.10
C LYS A 348 18.33 -2.70 20.22
N VAL A 349 18.27 -2.91 18.90
CA VAL A 349 17.91 -1.85 17.94
C VAL A 349 16.54 -2.04 17.30
N LEU A 350 16.00 -0.91 16.87
CA LEU A 350 14.89 -0.77 15.95
C LEU A 350 15.43 -0.11 14.67
N MET A 351 15.05 -0.64 13.51
CA MET A 351 15.46 -0.12 12.20
C MET A 351 14.25 0.29 11.37
N GLN A 352 14.35 1.42 10.68
CA GLN A 352 13.30 1.88 9.76
C GLN A 352 13.88 2.66 8.58
N ALA A 353 13.32 2.45 7.38
CA ALA A 353 13.57 3.25 6.18
C ALA A 353 12.30 4.03 5.79
N PRO A 354 11.90 5.09 6.51
CA PRO A 354 10.67 5.84 6.21
C PRO A 354 10.74 6.61 4.89
N LYS A 355 9.61 7.19 4.45
CA LYS A 355 9.50 7.91 3.16
C LYS A 355 10.58 8.98 2.94
N ASN A 356 11.11 9.58 4.00
CA ASN A 356 12.03 10.72 3.93
C ASN A 356 13.42 10.42 3.34
N GLY A 357 13.76 9.14 3.13
CA GLY A 357 14.98 8.73 2.44
C GLY A 357 16.20 8.44 3.32
N PHE A 358 16.06 8.51 4.65
CA PHE A 358 17.09 8.11 5.61
C PHE A 358 16.79 6.73 6.23
N PHE A 359 17.83 5.93 6.47
CA PHE A 359 17.73 4.66 7.15
C PHE A 359 18.13 4.86 8.61
N TYR A 360 17.20 4.69 9.54
CA TYR A 360 17.43 4.94 10.96
C TYR A 360 17.75 3.64 11.71
N VAL A 361 18.73 3.70 12.60
CA VAL A 361 18.99 2.72 13.65
C VAL A 361 18.81 3.43 14.99
N ILE A 362 17.86 2.95 15.79
CA ILE A 362 17.44 3.54 17.05
C ILE A 362 17.56 2.50 18.15
N ASP A 363 17.99 2.91 19.34
CA ASP A 363 17.96 2.06 20.53
C ASP A 363 16.50 1.82 20.94
N ARG A 364 16.01 0.58 20.83
CA ARG A 364 14.57 0.30 20.99
C ARG A 364 14.11 0.33 22.46
N GLU A 365 15.04 0.22 23.40
CA GLU A 365 14.73 0.36 24.83
C GLU A 365 14.44 1.81 25.20
N THR A 366 15.23 2.74 24.64
CA THR A 366 15.26 4.14 25.12
C THR A 366 14.82 5.19 24.10
N GLY A 367 14.66 4.82 22.83
CA GLY A 367 14.38 5.76 21.74
C GLY A 367 15.57 6.61 21.32
N LYS A 368 16.76 6.33 21.86
CA LYS A 368 17.96 7.11 21.55
C LYS A 368 18.44 6.84 20.13
N PHE A 369 18.78 7.92 19.43
CA PHE A 369 19.44 7.86 18.14
C PHE A 369 20.76 7.09 18.23
N ILE A 370 21.04 6.21 17.26
CA ILE A 370 22.33 5.54 17.11
C ILE A 370 23.00 6.02 15.81
N SER A 371 22.33 5.85 14.67
CA SER A 371 22.85 6.27 13.38
C SER A 371 21.75 6.44 12.35
N ALA A 372 22.01 7.28 11.35
CA ALA A 372 21.22 7.33 10.13
C ALA A 372 22.02 7.90 8.97
N ASP A 373 21.78 7.37 7.78
CA ASP A 373 22.31 7.88 6.52
C ASP A 373 21.27 7.71 5.41
N ASN A 374 21.38 8.47 4.33
CA ASN A 374 20.40 8.45 3.25
C ASN A 374 20.56 7.20 2.37
N TYR A 375 19.53 6.37 2.28
CA TYR A 375 19.54 5.16 1.46
C TYR A 375 19.10 5.43 0.01
N VAL A 376 18.59 6.63 -0.26
CA VAL A 376 18.28 7.20 -1.58
C VAL A 376 18.72 8.67 -1.62
N PRO A 377 18.79 9.33 -2.79
CA PRO A 377 19.02 10.77 -2.85
C PRO A 377 17.94 11.56 -2.10
N VAL A 378 18.36 12.56 -1.33
CA VAL A 378 17.49 13.45 -0.54
C VAL A 378 17.82 14.92 -0.85
N SER A 379 16.81 15.81 -0.79
CA SER A 379 17.02 17.26 -1.01
C SER A 379 16.46 18.15 0.09
N TRP A 380 15.70 17.61 1.06
CA TRP A 380 15.14 18.37 2.18
C TRP A 380 16.11 18.53 3.35
N ALA A 381 17.10 17.66 3.47
CA ALA A 381 18.12 17.66 4.52
C ALA A 381 19.49 17.32 3.95
N GLU A 382 20.54 17.89 4.54
CA GLU A 382 21.94 17.61 4.20
C GLU A 382 22.45 16.33 4.88
N GLY A 383 21.81 15.92 5.97
CA GLY A 383 22.16 14.76 6.78
C GLY A 383 21.39 14.74 8.10
N ILE A 384 21.74 13.80 8.98
CA ILE A 384 21.25 13.76 10.37
C ILE A 384 22.41 14.17 11.29
N ASP A 385 22.17 15.16 12.15
CA ASP A 385 23.13 15.59 13.16
C ASP A 385 23.36 14.44 14.16
N PRO A 386 24.60 13.92 14.30
CA PRO A 386 24.88 12.76 15.14
C PRO A 386 24.72 13.04 16.64
N GLU A 387 24.80 14.30 17.07
CA GLU A 387 24.67 14.67 18.49
C GLU A 387 23.20 14.81 18.89
N THR A 388 22.38 15.37 18.01
CA THR A 388 20.97 15.66 18.32
C THR A 388 20.02 14.59 17.76
N GLY A 389 20.45 13.79 16.79
CA GLY A 389 19.59 12.88 16.03
C GLY A 389 18.57 13.61 15.15
N ARG A 390 18.77 14.90 14.87
CA ARG A 390 17.82 15.73 14.12
C ARG A 390 18.29 15.96 12.68
N PRO A 391 17.38 16.03 11.70
CA PRO A 391 17.74 16.39 10.33
C PRO A 391 18.29 17.81 10.24
N ILE A 392 19.38 17.98 9.49
CA ILE A 392 19.95 19.28 9.13
C ILE A 392 19.21 19.77 7.87
N GLN A 393 18.14 20.54 8.05
CA GLN A 393 17.29 20.97 6.93
C GLN A 393 18.05 21.86 5.95
N THR A 394 17.85 21.62 4.65
CA THR A 394 18.39 22.46 3.58
C THR A 394 17.58 23.76 3.45
N ASN A 395 18.02 24.67 2.58
CA ASN A 395 17.23 25.82 2.16
C ASN A 395 16.15 25.49 1.12
N ASN A 396 15.84 24.20 0.86
CA ASN A 396 14.87 23.75 -0.14
C ASN A 396 13.40 23.90 0.32
N SER A 397 13.09 25.02 0.99
CA SER A 397 11.73 25.37 1.42
C SER A 397 10.91 25.92 0.25
N TYR A 398 9.66 25.45 0.14
CA TYR A 398 8.68 25.88 -0.86
C TYR A 398 7.79 27.04 -0.37
N GLU A 399 8.09 27.66 0.77
CA GLU A 399 7.26 28.73 1.36
C GLU A 399 7.06 29.93 0.42
N ARG A 400 8.11 30.33 -0.31
CA ARG A 400 8.12 31.51 -1.19
C ARG A 400 8.01 31.17 -2.67
N TRP A 401 8.57 30.05 -3.09
CA TRP A 401 8.69 29.66 -4.50
C TRP A 401 8.55 28.15 -4.63
N PRO A 402 7.99 27.64 -5.75
CA PRO A 402 7.95 26.21 -6.00
C PRO A 402 9.34 25.56 -5.91
N LYS A 403 9.42 24.38 -5.29
CA LYS A 403 10.67 23.61 -5.14
C LYS A 403 10.51 22.18 -5.58
N LEU A 404 11.49 21.69 -6.34
CA LEU A 404 11.61 20.26 -6.60
C LEU A 404 12.19 19.57 -5.36
N GLN A 405 11.57 18.49 -4.94
CA GLN A 405 11.87 17.81 -3.68
C GLN A 405 12.07 16.32 -3.90
N LEU A 406 13.10 15.78 -3.23
CA LEU A 406 13.43 14.35 -3.13
C LEU A 406 13.51 13.93 -1.65
N PRO A 407 12.88 12.81 -1.26
CA PRO A 407 11.92 12.01 -2.04
C PRO A 407 10.59 12.75 -2.30
N SER A 408 9.74 12.23 -3.20
CA SER A 408 8.36 12.71 -3.41
C SER A 408 7.42 12.18 -2.30
N PRO A 409 6.09 12.48 -2.34
CA PRO A 409 5.10 11.85 -1.45
C PRO A 409 5.08 10.32 -1.50
N LEU A 410 5.56 9.72 -2.61
CA LEU A 410 5.72 8.27 -2.71
C LEU A 410 6.86 7.74 -1.82
N GLY A 411 7.76 8.61 -1.39
CA GLY A 411 8.88 8.32 -0.51
C GLY A 411 10.03 7.60 -1.20
N GLY A 412 11.18 7.54 -0.51
CA GLY A 412 12.30 6.68 -0.88
C GLY A 412 11.97 5.20 -0.69
N HIS A 413 11.04 4.91 0.22
CA HIS A 413 10.45 3.61 0.53
C HIS A 413 9.03 3.87 1.03
N ASN A 414 8.08 2.98 0.68
CA ASN A 414 6.69 3.09 1.09
C ASN A 414 6.30 1.85 1.91
N TRP A 415 5.04 1.45 1.91
CA TRP A 415 4.52 0.35 2.74
C TRP A 415 5.09 -1.04 2.42
N MET A 416 5.64 -1.24 1.23
CA MET A 416 6.13 -2.55 0.77
C MET A 416 7.18 -3.10 1.73
N PRO A 417 6.96 -4.22 2.44
CA PRO A 417 7.84 -4.56 3.55
C PRO A 417 9.29 -4.85 3.13
N MET A 418 10.25 -4.33 3.89
CA MET A 418 11.67 -4.76 3.88
C MET A 418 11.88 -6.08 4.63
N CYS A 419 13.05 -6.71 4.50
CA CYS A 419 13.43 -7.87 5.31
C CYS A 419 14.89 -7.78 5.77
N LEU A 420 15.21 -8.40 6.91
CA LEU A 420 16.58 -8.53 7.43
C LEU A 420 17.05 -9.97 7.24
N SER A 421 18.18 -10.19 6.57
CA SER A 421 18.83 -11.50 6.61
C SER A 421 19.71 -11.61 7.83
N ARG A 422 19.44 -12.61 8.68
CA ARG A 422 20.27 -12.91 9.86
C ARG A 422 21.65 -13.48 9.48
N ASP A 423 21.79 -14.01 8.27
CA ASP A 423 23.05 -14.61 7.79
C ASP A 423 24.01 -13.57 7.23
N THR A 424 23.50 -12.58 6.49
CA THR A 424 24.33 -11.51 5.91
C THR A 424 24.42 -10.28 6.81
N GLY A 425 23.45 -10.09 7.71
CA GLY A 425 23.29 -8.87 8.50
C GLY A 425 22.73 -7.69 7.71
N TYR A 426 22.32 -7.89 6.44
CA TYR A 426 21.82 -6.82 5.58
C TYR A 426 20.30 -6.70 5.62
N VAL A 427 19.83 -5.47 5.45
CA VAL A 427 18.42 -5.16 5.26
C VAL A 427 18.15 -4.92 3.77
N TYR A 428 17.14 -5.60 3.23
CA TYR A 428 16.77 -5.50 1.82
C TYR A 428 15.55 -4.60 1.66
N ILE A 429 15.72 -3.51 0.92
CA ILE A 429 14.78 -2.41 0.83
C ILE A 429 14.23 -2.32 -0.61
N PRO A 430 12.90 -2.42 -0.79
CA PRO A 430 12.21 -1.91 -1.98
C PRO A 430 12.32 -0.38 -2.02
N SER A 431 13.40 0.15 -2.60
CA SER A 431 13.64 1.59 -2.66
C SER A 431 13.19 2.18 -4.02
N GLN A 432 12.91 3.47 -4.03
CA GLN A 432 12.47 4.18 -5.23
C GLN A 432 12.92 5.64 -5.21
N GLU A 433 13.10 6.19 -6.41
CA GLU A 433 13.50 7.57 -6.62
C GLU A 433 12.45 8.25 -7.50
N MET A 434 11.82 9.29 -6.98
CA MET A 434 10.96 10.19 -7.74
C MET A 434 11.01 11.56 -7.10
N ALA A 435 11.22 12.59 -7.90
CA ALA A 435 11.12 13.97 -7.45
C ALA A 435 9.70 14.51 -7.68
N MET A 436 9.25 15.43 -6.85
CA MET A 436 7.99 16.15 -7.05
C MET A 436 8.15 17.64 -6.78
N LEU A 437 7.44 18.47 -7.54
CA LEU A 437 7.35 19.90 -7.29
C LEU A 437 6.41 20.12 -6.10
N TYR A 438 6.80 20.98 -5.17
CA TYR A 438 5.98 21.46 -4.06
C TYR A 438 5.78 22.97 -4.22
N ASP A 439 4.57 23.45 -3.98
CA ASP A 439 4.21 24.87 -4.08
C ASP A 439 3.15 25.20 -3.03
N ASN A 440 3.36 26.31 -2.33
CA ASN A 440 2.52 26.76 -1.22
C ASN A 440 1.15 27.23 -1.75
N ASP A 441 0.04 26.65 -1.28
CA ASP A 441 -1.30 27.18 -1.58
C ASP A 441 -1.67 28.30 -0.60
N THR A 442 -1.40 29.55 -0.99
CA THR A 442 -1.76 30.73 -0.19
C THR A 442 -3.26 30.99 -0.13
N GLU A 443 -4.05 30.32 -0.98
CA GLU A 443 -5.51 30.44 -1.05
C GLU A 443 -6.18 29.11 -0.63
N PHE A 444 -5.54 28.39 0.30
CA PHE A 444 -6.05 27.14 0.80
C PHE A 444 -7.35 27.33 1.57
N GLU A 445 -8.33 26.50 1.24
CA GLU A 445 -9.58 26.34 1.96
C GLU A 445 -9.78 24.86 2.27
N TYR A 446 -10.18 24.56 3.51
CA TYR A 446 -10.50 23.20 3.91
C TYR A 446 -11.87 22.79 3.35
N ILE A 447 -11.89 21.73 2.54
CA ILE A 447 -13.14 21.17 1.98
C ILE A 447 -13.38 19.78 2.59
N PRO A 448 -14.35 19.63 3.52
CA PRO A 448 -14.61 18.35 4.18
C PRO A 448 -14.88 17.21 3.20
N GLY A 449 -14.18 16.08 3.39
CA GLY A 449 -14.35 14.88 2.56
C GLY A 449 -13.54 14.86 1.25
N TYR A 450 -12.82 15.93 0.93
CA TYR A 450 -11.97 16.02 -0.27
C TYR A 450 -10.49 16.03 0.10
N TRP A 451 -9.62 16.00 -0.91
CA TRP A 451 -8.18 16.11 -0.73
C TRP A 451 -7.80 17.50 -0.21
N ASN A 452 -7.06 17.55 0.90
CA ASN A 452 -6.71 18.77 1.63
C ASN A 452 -5.20 18.82 1.91
N THR A 453 -4.38 18.76 0.85
CA THR A 453 -2.91 18.71 0.98
C THR A 453 -2.27 20.06 1.30
N GLY A 454 -2.92 21.17 0.92
CA GLY A 454 -2.34 22.52 1.03
C GLY A 454 -1.23 22.79 0.00
N MET A 455 -1.14 21.99 -1.07
CA MET A 455 -0.19 22.14 -2.16
C MET A 455 -0.88 22.69 -3.42
N LYS A 456 -0.43 23.84 -3.93
CA LYS A 456 -1.02 24.48 -5.12
C LYS A 456 -0.87 23.61 -6.37
N VAL A 457 0.29 22.98 -6.52
CA VAL A 457 0.59 22.02 -7.59
C VAL A 457 -0.33 20.81 -7.60
N MET A 458 -1.02 20.48 -6.50
CA MET A 458 -2.02 19.41 -6.47
C MET A 458 -3.41 19.92 -6.86
N LYS A 459 -3.69 21.20 -6.63
CA LYS A 459 -4.96 21.89 -6.92
C LYS A 459 -5.10 22.29 -8.39
N ASP A 460 -4.00 22.76 -9.01
CA ASP A 460 -3.98 23.39 -10.34
C ASP A 460 -3.26 22.52 -11.41
N VAL A 461 -3.20 21.19 -11.24
CA VAL A 461 -2.67 20.28 -12.26
C VAL A 461 -3.51 20.38 -13.54
N VAL A 462 -2.87 20.50 -14.70
CA VAL A 462 -3.52 20.37 -16.01
C VAL A 462 -2.69 19.46 -16.91
N PHE A 463 -3.37 18.62 -17.69
CA PHE A 463 -2.76 17.82 -18.76
C PHE A 463 -3.51 18.10 -20.06
N PRO A 464 -3.11 19.19 -20.77
CA PRO A 464 -3.83 19.63 -21.94
C PRO A 464 -3.95 18.52 -22.98
N ALA A 465 -5.16 18.34 -23.55
CA ALA A 465 -5.47 17.25 -24.47
C ALA A 465 -4.60 17.24 -25.75
N TRP A 466 -3.92 18.34 -26.08
CA TRP A 466 -3.01 18.46 -27.22
C TRP A 466 -1.62 17.86 -26.97
N ILE A 467 -1.24 17.54 -25.73
CA ILE A 467 0.03 16.85 -25.43
C ILE A 467 -0.09 15.37 -25.81
N ASP A 468 0.91 14.85 -26.55
CA ASP A 468 0.92 13.45 -26.96
C ASP A 468 1.15 12.53 -25.75
N HIS A 469 0.31 11.51 -25.61
CA HIS A 469 0.31 10.56 -24.50
C HIS A 469 1.62 9.77 -24.41
N ASP A 470 2.15 9.31 -25.54
CA ASP A 470 3.37 8.51 -25.57
C ASP A 470 4.58 9.32 -25.08
N LEU A 471 4.57 10.63 -25.34
CA LEU A 471 5.58 11.55 -24.81
C LEU A 471 5.48 11.65 -23.29
N VAL A 472 4.28 11.82 -22.74
CA VAL A 472 4.07 11.92 -21.29
C VAL A 472 4.49 10.63 -20.59
N MET A 473 4.10 9.47 -21.13
CA MET A 473 4.50 8.16 -20.61
C MET A 473 6.02 7.95 -20.68
N ALA A 474 6.66 8.33 -21.80
CA ALA A 474 8.10 8.20 -21.96
C ALA A 474 8.88 9.10 -20.99
N LEU A 475 8.38 10.32 -20.70
CA LEU A 475 8.97 11.21 -19.70
C LEU A 475 8.76 10.67 -18.29
N GLY A 476 7.54 10.26 -17.94
CA GLY A 476 7.19 9.72 -16.62
C GLY A 476 7.98 8.47 -16.27
N ALA A 477 8.05 7.49 -17.17
CA ALA A 477 8.81 6.24 -16.98
C ALA A 477 10.32 6.46 -16.80
N LYS A 478 10.85 7.62 -17.19
CA LYS A 478 12.26 8.00 -17.04
C LYS A 478 12.52 8.95 -15.87
N ALA A 479 11.47 9.59 -15.35
CA ALA A 479 11.54 10.49 -14.20
C ALA A 479 11.53 9.75 -12.86
N ALA A 480 11.23 8.45 -12.86
CA ALA A 480 11.21 7.63 -11.67
C ALA A 480 11.98 6.32 -11.84
N LYS A 481 12.60 5.85 -10.76
CA LYS A 481 13.40 4.62 -10.72
C LYS A 481 13.00 3.79 -9.50
N GLY A 482 13.09 2.47 -9.62
CA GLY A 482 12.85 1.55 -8.52
C GLY A 482 14.00 0.56 -8.39
N TYR A 483 14.26 0.12 -7.17
CA TYR A 483 15.39 -0.74 -6.84
C TYR A 483 15.03 -1.81 -5.81
N LEU A 484 15.75 -2.92 -5.88
CA LEU A 484 16.01 -3.78 -4.73
C LEU A 484 17.41 -3.44 -4.21
N GLN A 485 17.51 -3.01 -2.97
CA GLN A 485 18.76 -2.55 -2.38
C GLN A 485 19.11 -3.35 -1.14
N ALA A 486 20.35 -3.83 -1.04
CA ALA A 486 20.90 -4.33 0.22
C ALA A 486 21.63 -3.21 0.97
N TRP A 487 21.18 -2.96 2.19
CA TRP A 487 21.72 -1.96 3.10
C TRP A 487 22.41 -2.64 4.27
N ASP A 488 23.63 -2.19 4.59
CA ASP A 488 24.34 -2.58 5.80
C ASP A 488 23.95 -1.61 6.92
N PRO A 489 23.15 -2.04 7.91
CA PRO A 489 22.65 -1.15 8.95
C PRO A 489 23.74 -0.72 9.95
N VAL A 490 24.83 -1.49 10.08
CA VAL A 490 25.94 -1.19 10.99
C VAL A 490 26.87 -0.16 10.37
N ASN A 491 27.21 -0.34 9.09
CA ASN A 491 28.11 0.57 8.38
C ASN A 491 27.38 1.69 7.60
N GLN A 492 26.05 1.75 7.68
CA GLN A 492 25.20 2.76 7.03
C GLN A 492 25.51 2.94 5.54
N ARG A 493 25.60 1.83 4.80
CA ARG A 493 25.96 1.91 3.37
C ARG A 493 25.25 0.87 2.52
N GLN A 494 25.07 1.22 1.25
CA GLN A 494 24.63 0.28 0.24
C GLN A 494 25.72 -0.78 -0.04
N VAL A 495 25.34 -2.05 0.02
CA VAL A 495 26.21 -3.18 -0.33
C VAL A 495 26.10 -3.50 -1.81
N TRP A 496 24.87 -3.66 -2.29
CA TRP A 496 24.54 -3.88 -3.69
C TRP A 496 23.14 -3.32 -4.00
N LYS A 497 22.84 -3.11 -5.28
CA LYS A 497 21.50 -2.74 -5.75
C LYS A 497 21.18 -3.41 -7.09
N VAL A 498 19.91 -3.71 -7.30
CA VAL A 498 19.33 -4.17 -8.56
C VAL A 498 18.31 -3.13 -9.01
N GLU A 499 18.45 -2.62 -10.23
CA GLU A 499 17.50 -1.66 -10.82
C GLU A 499 16.33 -2.41 -11.48
N HIS A 500 15.12 -1.94 -11.20
CA HIS A 500 13.89 -2.41 -11.82
C HIS A 500 13.39 -1.39 -12.85
N GLU A 501 12.62 -1.87 -13.83
CA GLU A 501 11.91 -0.99 -14.75
C GLU A 501 10.68 -0.37 -14.08
N GLY A 502 10.82 0.86 -13.58
CA GLY A 502 9.75 1.59 -12.89
C GLY A 502 9.81 1.46 -11.37
N LEU A 503 8.95 2.21 -10.70
CA LEU A 503 8.83 2.25 -9.23
C LEU A 503 7.72 1.31 -8.72
N TRP A 504 7.45 1.34 -7.41
CA TRP A 504 6.35 0.60 -6.79
C TRP A 504 6.50 -0.93 -6.84
N ASN A 505 7.74 -1.41 -6.73
CA ASN A 505 8.04 -2.84 -6.67
C ASN A 505 7.68 -3.41 -5.30
N GLY A 506 7.32 -4.68 -5.24
CA GLY A 506 6.72 -5.29 -4.07
C GLY A 506 7.65 -5.49 -2.88
N GLY A 507 7.05 -5.88 -1.77
CA GLY A 507 7.79 -6.23 -0.55
C GLY A 507 8.70 -7.44 -0.75
N VAL A 508 9.59 -7.67 0.20
CA VAL A 508 10.63 -8.71 0.13
C VAL A 508 10.49 -9.76 1.22
N LEU A 509 11.01 -10.96 0.92
CA LEU A 509 11.21 -12.07 1.85
C LEU A 509 12.68 -12.44 1.87
N CYS A 510 13.22 -12.69 3.07
CA CYS A 510 14.56 -13.22 3.28
C CYS A 510 14.47 -14.67 3.77
N THR A 511 15.38 -15.55 3.31
CA THR A 511 15.45 -16.93 3.84
C THR A 511 16.88 -17.35 4.18
N ALA A 512 17.00 -18.35 5.05
CA ALA A 512 18.27 -19.02 5.39
C ALA A 512 18.91 -19.77 4.22
N GLY A 513 18.24 -19.82 3.06
CA GLY A 513 18.76 -20.38 1.82
C GLY A 513 19.62 -19.42 1.00
N ASN A 514 20.13 -18.32 1.60
CA ASN A 514 20.83 -17.23 0.89
C ASN A 514 19.96 -16.58 -0.20
N LEU A 515 18.66 -16.43 0.05
CA LEU A 515 17.71 -15.86 -0.92
C LEU A 515 17.03 -14.60 -0.40
N VAL A 516 16.85 -13.65 -1.32
CA VAL A 516 15.90 -12.54 -1.23
C VAL A 516 14.93 -12.66 -2.39
N MET A 517 13.63 -12.64 -2.11
CA MET A 517 12.60 -12.78 -3.14
C MET A 517 11.72 -11.54 -3.21
N GLN A 518 11.41 -11.10 -4.42
CA GLN A 518 10.65 -9.87 -4.67
C GLN A 518 9.83 -9.98 -5.96
N GLY A 519 8.63 -9.42 -5.95
CA GLY A 519 7.89 -9.13 -7.18
C GLY A 519 8.04 -7.68 -7.62
N ASN A 520 7.83 -7.39 -8.91
CA ASN A 520 7.95 -6.04 -9.45
C ASN A 520 6.69 -5.57 -10.19
N GLY A 521 6.62 -4.26 -10.49
CA GLY A 521 5.48 -3.65 -11.20
C GLY A 521 5.30 -4.17 -12.63
N LYS A 522 6.36 -4.71 -13.25
CA LYS A 522 6.31 -5.40 -14.55
C LYS A 522 5.77 -6.82 -14.49
N GLY A 523 5.45 -7.33 -13.30
CA GLY A 523 4.83 -8.62 -13.05
C GLY A 523 5.78 -9.79 -13.14
N TYR A 524 7.05 -9.56 -12.85
CA TYR A 524 8.00 -10.63 -12.61
C TYR A 524 8.11 -10.89 -11.10
N PHE A 525 8.07 -12.15 -10.71
CA PHE A 525 8.47 -12.60 -9.39
C PHE A 525 9.85 -13.24 -9.49
N ALA A 526 10.82 -12.78 -8.70
CA ALA A 526 12.21 -13.20 -8.84
C ALA A 526 12.86 -13.54 -7.49
N ALA A 527 13.89 -14.36 -7.57
CA ALA A 527 14.77 -14.69 -6.45
C ALA A 527 16.21 -14.22 -6.76
N TYR A 528 16.83 -13.61 -5.77
CA TYR A 528 18.19 -13.07 -5.83
C TYR A 528 19.04 -13.70 -4.73
N ALA A 529 20.33 -13.90 -5.00
CA ALA A 529 21.29 -14.27 -3.98
C ALA A 529 21.40 -13.13 -2.94
N ALA A 530 21.24 -13.44 -1.65
CA ALA A 530 21.14 -12.44 -0.60
C ALA A 530 22.47 -11.66 -0.40
N ASP A 531 23.59 -12.30 -0.64
CA ASP A 531 24.94 -11.73 -0.51
C ASP A 531 25.33 -10.76 -1.63
N THR A 532 24.87 -10.99 -2.86
CA THR A 532 25.39 -10.36 -4.08
C THR A 532 24.34 -9.64 -4.92
N GLY A 533 23.05 -9.95 -4.74
CA GLY A 533 21.97 -9.44 -5.56
C GLY A 533 21.86 -10.07 -6.95
N HIS A 534 22.62 -11.15 -7.21
CA HIS A 534 22.54 -11.85 -8.49
C HIS A 534 21.18 -12.54 -8.66
N LYS A 535 20.49 -12.30 -9.78
CA LYS A 535 19.20 -12.94 -10.09
C LYS A 535 19.41 -14.42 -10.40
N LEU A 536 18.79 -15.30 -9.62
CA LEU A 536 18.92 -16.76 -9.73
C LEU A 536 17.73 -17.42 -10.43
N TRP A 537 16.55 -16.82 -10.31
CA TRP A 537 15.30 -17.34 -10.84
C TRP A 537 14.28 -16.21 -11.07
N GLU A 538 13.37 -16.41 -12.02
CA GLU A 538 12.30 -15.47 -12.35
C GLU A 538 11.08 -16.20 -12.93
N PHE A 539 9.89 -15.67 -12.65
CA PHE A 539 8.61 -16.14 -13.16
C PHE A 539 7.74 -14.98 -13.62
N ASP A 540 7.06 -15.13 -14.77
CA ASP A 540 6.10 -14.15 -15.26
C ASP A 540 4.72 -14.37 -14.61
N ALA A 541 4.40 -13.53 -13.62
CA ALA A 541 3.15 -13.57 -12.87
C ALA A 541 1.95 -13.02 -13.66
N GLN A 542 2.17 -12.45 -14.86
CA GLN A 542 1.17 -11.83 -15.72
C GLN A 542 0.43 -10.61 -15.12
N ASN A 543 0.75 -10.22 -13.89
CA ASN A 543 0.21 -9.05 -13.19
C ASN A 543 1.32 -8.44 -12.30
N GLY A 544 1.30 -7.13 -12.09
CA GLY A 544 2.25 -6.45 -11.20
C GLY A 544 2.13 -6.96 -9.76
N ILE A 545 3.25 -7.03 -9.05
CA ILE A 545 3.31 -7.51 -7.67
C ILE A 545 3.78 -6.38 -6.77
N VAL A 546 2.93 -6.02 -5.81
CA VAL A 546 3.24 -5.05 -4.75
C VAL A 546 3.28 -5.70 -3.36
N ALA A 547 2.53 -6.79 -3.15
CA ALA A 547 2.54 -7.56 -1.91
C ALA A 547 3.90 -8.24 -1.65
N PRO A 548 4.28 -8.42 -0.37
CA PRO A 548 5.43 -9.24 -0.01
C PRO A 548 5.12 -10.75 -0.21
N PRO A 549 6.12 -11.55 -0.60
CA PRO A 549 6.03 -13.01 -0.53
C PRO A 549 6.13 -13.51 0.92
N VAL A 550 5.61 -14.73 1.16
CA VAL A 550 5.80 -15.51 2.39
C VAL A 550 6.27 -16.91 2.06
N THR A 551 6.89 -17.61 3.01
CA THR A 551 7.27 -19.02 2.86
C THR A 551 6.87 -19.81 4.10
N TYR A 552 6.50 -21.06 3.88
CA TYR A 552 5.99 -21.99 4.89
C TYR A 552 6.34 -23.43 4.48
N GLU A 553 6.14 -24.38 5.39
CA GLU A 553 6.39 -25.80 5.16
C GLU A 553 5.16 -26.62 5.53
N ILE A 554 4.77 -27.55 4.66
CA ILE A 554 3.69 -28.52 4.93
C ILE A 554 4.18 -29.89 4.51
N ASP A 555 4.04 -30.87 5.41
CA ASP A 555 4.40 -32.27 5.15
C ASP A 555 5.85 -32.43 4.64
N GLY A 556 6.78 -31.57 5.09
CA GLY A 556 8.19 -31.56 4.71
C GLY A 556 8.53 -30.91 3.37
N GLU A 557 7.55 -30.29 2.70
CA GLU A 557 7.75 -29.50 1.48
C GLU A 557 7.65 -28.01 1.78
N GLN A 558 8.67 -27.25 1.36
CA GLN A 558 8.69 -25.79 1.46
C GLN A 558 7.93 -25.17 0.29
N TYR A 559 7.07 -24.22 0.60
CA TYR A 559 6.28 -23.43 -0.33
C TYR A 559 6.61 -21.95 -0.21
N ILE A 560 6.41 -21.20 -1.29
CA ILE A 560 6.49 -19.74 -1.32
C ILE A 560 5.22 -19.20 -1.96
N SER A 561 4.54 -18.25 -1.33
CA SER A 561 3.32 -17.65 -1.86
C SER A 561 3.41 -16.14 -1.95
N VAL A 562 2.81 -15.58 -3.00
CA VAL A 562 2.77 -14.13 -3.25
C VAL A 562 1.48 -13.74 -3.97
N LEU A 563 0.92 -12.58 -3.61
CA LEU A 563 -0.21 -12.01 -4.34
C LEU A 563 0.29 -11.17 -5.51
N ALA A 564 -0.16 -11.51 -6.71
CA ALA A 564 0.00 -10.73 -7.93
C ALA A 564 -1.28 -9.95 -8.21
N GLY A 565 -1.26 -8.66 -7.93
CA GLY A 565 -2.36 -7.74 -8.17
C GLY A 565 -1.83 -6.32 -8.08
N TRP A 566 -1.57 -5.71 -9.24
CA TRP A 566 -1.11 -4.33 -9.33
C TRP A 566 -2.11 -3.40 -8.62
N GLY A 567 -1.67 -2.28 -8.07
CA GLY A 567 -2.56 -1.35 -7.38
C GLY A 567 -1.82 -0.46 -6.39
N GLY A 568 -2.52 -0.06 -5.33
CA GLY A 568 -2.05 0.96 -4.39
C GLY A 568 -2.06 2.35 -5.03
N SER A 569 -1.47 3.35 -4.35
CA SER A 569 -1.47 4.74 -4.83
C SER A 569 -0.94 4.91 -6.26
N VAL A 570 0.13 4.20 -6.63
CA VAL A 570 0.68 4.31 -8.01
C VAL A 570 -0.19 3.60 -9.04
N GLY A 571 -0.71 2.42 -8.69
CA GLY A 571 -1.67 1.69 -9.51
C GLY A 571 -3.06 2.34 -9.58
N LEU A 572 -3.30 3.41 -8.81
CA LEU A 572 -4.52 4.22 -8.84
C LEU A 572 -4.27 5.58 -9.52
N SER A 573 -3.43 6.42 -8.93
CA SER A 573 -3.32 7.85 -9.23
C SER A 573 -2.09 8.24 -10.07
N PHE A 574 -1.12 7.34 -10.26
CA PHE A 574 0.15 7.65 -10.92
C PHE A 574 0.47 6.71 -12.10
N GLY A 575 -0.52 6.41 -12.95
CA GLY A 575 -0.37 5.48 -14.09
C GLY A 575 0.78 5.80 -15.05
N MET A 576 1.22 7.06 -15.12
CA MET A 576 2.33 7.48 -15.98
C MET A 576 3.73 7.00 -15.52
N VAL A 577 3.90 6.69 -14.23
CA VAL A 577 5.22 6.34 -13.65
C VAL A 577 5.31 4.88 -13.19
N GLY A 578 4.17 4.18 -13.12
CA GLY A 578 4.11 2.76 -12.75
C GLY A 578 4.73 1.81 -13.79
N ASN A 579 4.82 2.24 -15.05
CA ASN A 579 5.44 1.49 -16.15
C ASN A 579 4.92 0.03 -16.26
N VAL A 580 3.63 -0.20 -16.03
CA VAL A 580 3.00 -1.52 -16.16
C VAL A 580 2.97 -1.99 -17.62
N ARG A 581 2.96 -3.30 -17.86
CA ARG A 581 2.85 -3.82 -19.25
C ARG A 581 1.45 -3.51 -19.79
N GLU A 582 1.35 -3.08 -21.05
CA GLU A 582 0.10 -2.62 -21.73
C GLU A 582 -1.07 -3.65 -21.76
N ASN A 583 -0.87 -4.88 -21.28
CA ASN A 583 -1.86 -5.95 -21.32
C ASN A 583 -2.03 -6.67 -19.96
N MET A 584 -1.67 -6.05 -18.85
CA MET A 584 -1.91 -6.61 -17.51
C MET A 584 -3.37 -6.42 -17.08
N TYR A 585 -4.27 -7.24 -17.63
CA TYR A 585 -5.69 -7.27 -17.25
C TYR A 585 -6.19 -8.57 -16.60
N PRO A 586 -5.36 -9.52 -16.09
CA PRO A 586 -5.95 -10.63 -15.34
C PRO A 586 -6.45 -10.14 -13.98
N TYR A 587 -7.51 -10.77 -13.47
CA TYR A 587 -7.84 -10.69 -12.04
C TYR A 587 -6.60 -10.98 -11.20
N GLY A 588 -6.51 -10.34 -10.04
CA GLY A 588 -5.42 -10.58 -9.11
C GLY A 588 -5.38 -12.06 -8.68
N ARG A 589 -4.19 -12.60 -8.46
CA ARG A 589 -3.97 -14.02 -8.16
C ARG A 589 -3.10 -14.20 -6.92
N LEU A 590 -3.40 -15.23 -6.15
CA LEU A 590 -2.46 -15.84 -5.22
C LEU A 590 -1.66 -16.90 -5.97
N LEU A 591 -0.34 -16.72 -6.03
CA LEU A 591 0.59 -17.63 -6.70
C LEU A 591 1.41 -18.37 -5.65
N THR A 592 1.48 -19.69 -5.75
CA THR A 592 2.25 -20.51 -4.83
C THR A 592 3.23 -21.40 -5.58
N PHE A 593 4.46 -21.44 -5.12
CA PHE A 593 5.60 -22.11 -5.73
C PHE A 593 6.20 -23.16 -4.80
N LYS A 594 6.77 -24.22 -5.38
CA LYS A 594 7.60 -25.20 -4.68
C LYS A 594 8.64 -25.79 -5.62
N LEU A 595 9.62 -26.52 -5.10
CA LEU A 595 10.57 -27.23 -5.95
C LEU A 595 9.86 -28.21 -6.89
N ASN A 596 10.21 -28.15 -8.17
CA ASN A 596 9.65 -28.97 -9.24
C ASN A 596 8.14 -28.81 -9.47
N GLY A 597 7.56 -27.67 -9.08
CA GLY A 597 6.19 -27.30 -9.49
C GLY A 597 6.05 -27.26 -11.01
N LYS A 598 4.90 -27.69 -11.53
CA LYS A 598 4.67 -27.89 -12.98
C LYS A 598 3.43 -27.19 -13.52
N GLU A 599 2.69 -26.50 -12.65
CA GLU A 599 1.52 -25.75 -13.09
C GLU A 599 1.93 -24.56 -13.96
N SER A 600 0.97 -24.04 -14.71
CA SER A 600 1.17 -22.88 -15.58
C SER A 600 -0.04 -21.97 -15.50
N LEU A 601 0.21 -20.67 -15.66
CA LEU A 601 -0.87 -19.70 -15.74
C LEU A 601 -1.59 -19.77 -17.10
N PRO A 602 -2.91 -19.53 -17.13
CA PRO A 602 -3.63 -19.43 -18.38
C PRO A 602 -3.08 -18.27 -19.24
N PRO A 603 -3.21 -18.31 -20.58
CA PRO A 603 -2.83 -17.20 -21.43
C PRO A 603 -3.61 -15.92 -21.09
N VAL A 604 -2.93 -14.78 -21.11
CA VAL A 604 -3.58 -13.46 -20.91
C VAL A 604 -4.46 -13.15 -22.12
N GLN A 605 -5.76 -12.90 -21.89
CA GLN A 605 -6.65 -12.38 -22.92
C GLN A 605 -6.49 -10.86 -23.01
N VAL A 606 -6.22 -10.36 -24.22
CA VAL A 606 -6.03 -8.93 -24.45
C VAL A 606 -7.20 -8.38 -25.25
N THR A 607 -8.05 -7.56 -24.63
CA THR A 607 -9.14 -6.87 -25.32
C THR A 607 -8.67 -5.48 -25.73
N LYS A 608 -8.41 -5.28 -27.03
CA LYS A 608 -7.78 -4.05 -27.56
C LYS A 608 -8.72 -3.08 -28.30
N LYS A 609 -10.03 -3.30 -28.36
CA LYS A 609 -10.88 -2.44 -29.19
C LYS A 609 -11.31 -1.20 -28.41
N LEU A 610 -10.75 -0.04 -28.76
CA LEU A 610 -11.30 1.25 -28.35
C LEU A 610 -12.71 1.42 -28.95
N PRO A 611 -13.69 1.91 -28.17
CA PRO A 611 -14.97 2.33 -28.72
C PRO A 611 -14.80 3.56 -29.62
N GLU A 612 -15.73 3.75 -30.55
CA GLU A 612 -15.81 5.00 -31.32
C GLU A 612 -16.27 6.13 -30.38
N PRO A 613 -15.56 7.27 -30.34
CA PRO A 613 -15.98 8.44 -29.56
C PRO A 613 -17.36 8.94 -29.97
N MET A 614 -18.06 9.63 -29.05
CA MET A 614 -19.29 10.31 -29.42
C MET A 614 -19.00 11.62 -30.15
N ASP A 615 -19.88 12.02 -31.04
CA ASP A 615 -19.85 13.35 -31.67
C ASP A 615 -20.43 14.38 -30.67
N LEU A 616 -19.57 14.94 -29.83
CA LEU A 616 -19.93 15.99 -28.88
C LEU A 616 -19.44 17.35 -29.42
N GLU A 617 -20.36 18.26 -29.74
CA GLU A 617 -20.00 19.65 -30.06
C GLU A 617 -19.40 20.34 -28.82
N ALA A 618 -18.09 20.62 -28.84
CA ALA A 618 -17.40 21.34 -27.78
C ALA A 618 -16.31 22.26 -28.36
N ASP A 619 -16.26 23.50 -27.87
CA ASP A 619 -15.20 24.44 -28.20
C ASP A 619 -13.96 24.25 -27.28
N GLY A 620 -12.88 24.95 -27.62
CA GLY A 620 -11.62 24.86 -26.87
C GLY A 620 -11.72 25.34 -25.42
N ASP A 621 -12.60 26.30 -25.13
CA ASP A 621 -12.77 26.87 -23.79
C ASP A 621 -13.50 25.89 -22.87
N LEU A 622 -14.53 25.21 -23.38
CA LEU A 622 -15.24 24.15 -22.67
C LEU A 622 -14.31 22.96 -22.36
N ILE A 623 -13.49 22.55 -23.32
CA ILE A 623 -12.49 21.48 -23.13
C ILE A 623 -11.44 21.88 -22.09
N ALA A 624 -10.94 23.12 -22.13
CA ALA A 624 -9.96 23.60 -21.15
C ALA A 624 -10.54 23.72 -19.74
N LYS A 625 -11.82 24.13 -19.61
CA LYS A 625 -12.55 24.09 -18.33
C LYS A 625 -12.67 22.65 -17.83
N GLY A 626 -13.02 21.72 -18.72
CA GLY A 626 -13.13 20.29 -18.43
C GLY A 626 -11.83 19.66 -17.94
N ASP A 627 -10.70 20.00 -18.57
CA ASP A 627 -9.35 19.58 -18.17
C ASP A 627 -9.06 19.96 -16.71
N LYS A 628 -9.28 21.24 -16.35
CA LYS A 628 -9.06 21.71 -14.97
C LYS A 628 -9.97 21.00 -13.97
N LEU A 629 -11.27 20.88 -14.27
CA LEU A 629 -12.24 20.24 -13.38
C LEU A 629 -11.96 18.74 -13.22
N TYR A 630 -11.59 18.05 -14.30
CA TYR A 630 -11.20 16.64 -14.25
C TYR A 630 -9.99 16.44 -13.34
N HIS A 631 -8.95 17.28 -13.49
CA HIS A 631 -7.75 17.15 -12.68
C HIS A 631 -7.95 17.51 -11.22
N HIS A 632 -8.92 18.38 -10.92
CA HIS A 632 -9.25 18.71 -9.55
C HIS A 632 -10.03 17.59 -8.83
N ASN A 633 -10.88 16.85 -9.54
CA ASN A 633 -11.88 15.97 -8.92
C ASN A 633 -11.69 14.47 -9.21
N CYS A 634 -11.13 14.12 -10.36
CA CYS A 634 -11.13 12.75 -10.88
C CYS A 634 -9.74 12.12 -10.96
N VAL A 635 -8.67 12.94 -11.02
CA VAL A 635 -7.30 12.50 -11.28
C VAL A 635 -6.80 11.44 -10.29
N TYR A 636 -7.19 11.57 -9.03
CA TYR A 636 -6.72 10.68 -7.97
C TYR A 636 -7.24 9.25 -8.11
N CYS A 637 -8.27 9.02 -8.93
CA CYS A 637 -8.79 7.68 -9.23
C CYS A 637 -8.58 7.26 -10.68
N HIS A 638 -8.70 8.18 -11.63
CA HIS A 638 -8.68 7.87 -13.07
C HIS A 638 -7.38 8.29 -13.79
N GLY A 639 -6.42 8.81 -13.04
CA GLY A 639 -5.07 9.13 -13.48
C GLY A 639 -4.95 10.45 -14.25
N PRO A 640 -3.74 11.04 -14.33
CA PRO A 640 -3.52 12.30 -15.04
C PRO A 640 -3.77 12.16 -16.54
N GLY A 641 -4.41 13.16 -17.14
CA GLY A 641 -4.79 13.13 -18.56
C GLY A 641 -5.80 12.04 -18.92
N ALA A 642 -6.58 11.54 -17.96
CA ALA A 642 -7.44 10.36 -18.09
C ALA A 642 -6.69 9.06 -18.45
N ILE A 643 -5.41 9.01 -18.13
CA ILE A 643 -4.57 7.83 -18.29
C ILE A 643 -4.78 6.94 -17.06
N SER A 644 -5.79 6.07 -17.14
CA SER A 644 -6.05 5.10 -16.10
C SER A 644 -5.06 3.95 -16.13
N ASN A 645 -4.85 3.34 -14.96
CA ASN A 645 -4.20 2.05 -14.84
C ASN A 645 -5.16 0.90 -15.19
N PRO A 646 -4.65 -0.31 -15.47
CA PRO A 646 -5.49 -1.48 -15.80
C PRO A 646 -6.54 -1.87 -14.74
N ASN A 647 -6.37 -1.39 -13.52
CA ASN A 647 -7.17 -1.74 -12.34
C ASN A 647 -8.32 -0.77 -12.07
N MET A 648 -8.38 0.32 -12.82
CA MET A 648 -9.43 1.33 -12.76
C MET A 648 -10.03 1.53 -14.15
N VAL A 649 -11.29 1.94 -14.19
CA VAL A 649 -11.99 2.20 -15.46
C VAL A 649 -11.26 3.30 -16.21
N ASP A 650 -10.80 2.98 -17.43
CA ASP A 650 -10.21 3.94 -18.35
C ASP A 650 -11.32 4.76 -19.01
N LEU A 651 -11.48 6.01 -18.56
CA LEU A 651 -12.53 6.91 -19.03
C LEU A 651 -12.37 7.32 -20.50
N ARG A 652 -11.21 7.05 -21.13
CA ARG A 652 -11.04 7.23 -22.59
C ARG A 652 -11.75 6.14 -23.40
N ARG A 653 -12.19 5.07 -22.71
CA ARG A 653 -12.82 3.88 -23.29
C ARG A 653 -14.28 3.73 -22.88
N MET A 654 -14.95 4.83 -22.53
CA MET A 654 -16.38 4.83 -22.24
C MET A 654 -17.16 4.29 -23.45
N ASP A 655 -18.11 3.39 -23.19
CA ASP A 655 -19.04 2.93 -24.21
C ASP A 655 -20.23 3.91 -24.34
N ALA A 656 -21.08 3.68 -25.35
CA ALA A 656 -22.22 4.55 -25.62
C ALA A 656 -23.17 4.67 -24.40
N GLU A 657 -23.42 3.59 -23.68
CA GLU A 657 -24.26 3.61 -22.47
C GLU A 657 -23.63 4.48 -21.36
N THR A 658 -22.31 4.38 -21.17
CA THR A 658 -21.58 5.20 -20.19
C THR A 658 -21.63 6.67 -20.58
N HIS A 659 -21.47 7.00 -21.87
CA HIS A 659 -21.61 8.36 -22.37
C HIS A 659 -23.03 8.93 -22.15
N GLU A 660 -24.08 8.16 -22.46
CA GLU A 660 -25.48 8.57 -22.26
C GLU A 660 -25.81 8.81 -20.79
N ASN A 661 -25.19 8.04 -19.89
CA ASN A 661 -25.43 8.11 -18.45
C ASN A 661 -24.41 8.96 -17.68
N PHE A 662 -23.49 9.65 -18.37
CA PHE A 662 -22.33 10.31 -17.74
C PHE A 662 -22.73 11.25 -16.59
N ILE A 663 -23.74 12.10 -16.80
CA ILE A 663 -24.25 13.02 -15.78
C ILE A 663 -24.83 12.26 -14.57
N ALA A 664 -25.60 11.19 -14.81
CA ALA A 664 -26.18 10.39 -13.72
C ALA A 664 -25.11 9.64 -12.91
N ILE A 665 -24.00 9.25 -13.56
CA ILE A 665 -22.85 8.64 -12.90
C ILE A 665 -22.10 9.69 -12.07
N VAL A 666 -21.68 10.80 -12.69
CA VAL A 666 -20.78 11.77 -12.05
C VAL A 666 -21.49 12.68 -11.06
N LEU A 667 -22.70 13.17 -11.34
CA LEU A 667 -23.45 13.96 -10.35
C LEU A 667 -24.23 13.07 -9.39
N GLY A 668 -24.88 12.03 -9.91
CA GLY A 668 -25.85 11.25 -9.16
C GLY A 668 -25.28 10.04 -8.40
N GLY A 669 -24.06 9.59 -8.73
CA GLY A 669 -23.48 8.39 -8.11
C GLY A 669 -24.33 7.14 -8.34
N ARG A 670 -24.92 6.99 -9.53
CA ARG A 670 -25.93 5.97 -9.87
C ARG A 670 -25.62 4.55 -9.34
N ASP A 671 -24.36 4.13 -9.40
CA ASP A 671 -23.91 2.79 -8.96
C ASP A 671 -22.89 2.85 -7.81
N ALA A 672 -22.87 3.93 -7.02
CA ALA A 672 -21.89 4.15 -5.94
C ALA A 672 -21.80 2.99 -4.94
N HIS A 673 -22.95 2.40 -4.57
CA HIS A 673 -23.02 1.27 -3.64
C HIS A 673 -22.41 -0.03 -4.19
N LYS A 674 -22.19 -0.13 -5.52
CA LYS A 674 -21.57 -1.29 -6.17
C LYS A 674 -20.10 -1.04 -6.48
N THR A 675 -19.78 0.15 -6.99
CA THR A 675 -18.47 0.44 -7.59
C THR A 675 -17.59 1.35 -6.75
N GLY A 676 -18.18 2.07 -5.79
CA GLY A 676 -17.53 3.16 -5.04
C GLY A 676 -17.44 4.49 -5.80
N MET A 677 -17.98 4.59 -7.02
CA MET A 677 -18.06 5.85 -7.77
C MET A 677 -19.21 6.72 -7.23
N ILE A 678 -18.86 7.66 -6.35
CA ILE A 678 -19.81 8.60 -5.73
C ILE A 678 -20.28 9.69 -6.69
N GLY A 679 -21.36 10.38 -6.31
CA GLY A 679 -21.84 11.59 -6.99
C GLY A 679 -21.16 12.84 -6.45
N PHE A 680 -20.95 13.82 -7.33
CA PHE A 680 -20.24 15.06 -7.07
C PHE A 680 -21.19 16.28 -7.03
N SER A 681 -22.50 16.07 -6.86
CA SER A 681 -23.51 17.14 -6.89
C SER A 681 -23.36 18.21 -5.80
N ASP A 682 -22.57 17.94 -4.77
CA ASP A 682 -22.33 18.88 -3.67
C ASP A 682 -21.37 20.03 -4.07
N HIS A 683 -20.63 19.90 -5.18
CA HIS A 683 -19.66 20.93 -5.62
C HIS A 683 -19.46 21.04 -7.14
N LEU A 684 -20.02 20.14 -7.97
CA LEU A 684 -20.04 20.25 -9.42
C LEU A 684 -21.46 20.55 -9.93
N SER A 685 -21.57 21.51 -10.87
CA SER A 685 -22.82 21.76 -11.60
C SER A 685 -22.99 20.80 -12.78
N VAL A 686 -24.17 20.83 -13.42
CA VAL A 686 -24.42 20.10 -14.67
C VAL A 686 -23.47 20.57 -15.78
N GLU A 687 -23.24 21.87 -15.89
CA GLU A 687 -22.35 22.49 -16.86
C GLU A 687 -20.88 22.11 -16.59
N ASP A 688 -20.49 21.96 -15.33
CA ASP A 688 -19.15 21.48 -14.96
C ASP A 688 -18.93 20.05 -15.42
N VAL A 689 -19.92 19.16 -15.19
CA VAL A 689 -19.84 17.77 -15.62
C VAL A 689 -19.88 17.62 -17.14
N GLN A 690 -20.64 18.48 -17.84
CA GLN A 690 -20.59 18.55 -19.31
C GLN A 690 -19.20 18.95 -19.82
N ALA A 691 -18.53 19.90 -19.16
CA ALA A 691 -17.16 20.28 -19.51
C ALA A 691 -16.19 19.10 -19.32
N ILE A 692 -16.27 18.38 -18.21
CA ILE A 692 -15.47 17.16 -17.96
C ILE A 692 -15.75 16.11 -19.06
N HIS A 693 -17.03 15.90 -19.42
CA HIS A 693 -17.42 14.95 -20.45
C HIS A 693 -16.81 15.29 -21.81
N ALA A 694 -16.86 16.56 -22.20
CA ALA A 694 -16.27 17.08 -23.44
C ALA A 694 -14.75 16.87 -23.46
N TYR A 695 -14.06 17.15 -22.35
CA TYR A 695 -12.62 16.88 -22.22
C TYR A 695 -12.30 15.39 -22.40
N LEU A 696 -12.99 14.51 -21.68
CA LEU A 696 -12.76 13.06 -21.76
C LEU A 696 -13.04 12.49 -23.15
N ASN A 697 -14.11 12.94 -23.80
CA ASN A 697 -14.41 12.56 -25.18
C ASN A 697 -13.28 13.00 -26.12
N LYS A 698 -12.76 14.22 -25.95
CA LYS A 698 -11.65 14.71 -26.77
C LYS A 698 -10.36 13.91 -26.58
N VAL A 699 -10.05 13.54 -25.34
CA VAL A 699 -8.91 12.67 -25.05
C VAL A 699 -9.11 11.27 -25.65
N GLY A 700 -10.35 10.75 -25.63
CA GLY A 700 -10.75 9.51 -26.29
C GLY A 700 -10.51 9.54 -27.80
N GLU A 701 -11.00 10.58 -28.49
CA GLU A 701 -10.75 10.83 -29.93
C GLU A 701 -9.26 10.82 -30.26
N ASN A 702 -8.48 11.64 -29.53
CA ASN A 702 -7.04 11.72 -29.73
C ASN A 702 -6.37 10.35 -29.51
N THR A 703 -6.90 9.51 -28.62
CA THR A 703 -6.40 8.15 -28.39
C THR A 703 -6.71 7.22 -29.54
N LEU A 704 -7.94 7.25 -30.07
CA LEU A 704 -8.34 6.44 -31.22
C LEU A 704 -7.55 6.82 -32.48
N GLU A 705 -7.40 8.11 -32.77
CA GLU A 705 -6.60 8.60 -33.90
C GLU A 705 -5.15 8.11 -33.83
N ARG A 706 -4.55 8.11 -32.63
CA ARG A 706 -3.22 7.55 -32.40
C ARG A 706 -3.19 6.04 -32.64
N GLU A 707 -4.13 5.28 -32.09
CA GLU A 707 -4.17 3.83 -32.27
C GLU A 707 -4.41 3.41 -33.73
N GLN A 708 -5.07 4.26 -34.53
CA GLN A 708 -5.29 4.03 -35.96
C GLN A 708 -4.15 4.56 -36.85
N ALA A 709 -3.21 5.36 -36.33
CA ALA A 709 -2.09 5.90 -37.09
C ALA A 709 -1.18 4.79 -37.68
N SER A 710 -0.57 5.07 -38.84
CA SER A 710 0.26 4.07 -39.54
C SER A 710 1.50 3.65 -38.73
N GLY A 711 1.91 2.39 -38.89
CA GLY A 711 3.03 1.82 -38.13
C GLY A 711 4.36 2.57 -38.30
N PHE A 712 4.59 3.21 -39.45
CA PHE A 712 5.76 4.06 -39.67
C PHE A 712 5.78 5.28 -38.75
N TRP A 713 4.68 6.04 -38.68
CA TRP A 713 4.60 7.24 -37.85
C TRP A 713 4.65 6.92 -36.35
N LYS A 714 4.03 5.81 -35.93
CA LYS A 714 4.16 5.29 -34.55
C LYS A 714 5.61 4.99 -34.18
N THR A 715 6.32 4.26 -35.04
CA THR A 715 7.73 3.91 -34.82
C THR A 715 8.62 5.16 -34.81
N PHE A 716 8.41 6.09 -35.74
CA PHE A 716 9.17 7.34 -35.83
C PHE A 716 8.96 8.24 -34.60
N LYS A 717 7.70 8.48 -34.19
CA LYS A 717 7.39 9.23 -32.98
C LYS A 717 7.97 8.56 -31.73
N GLY A 718 7.80 7.24 -31.60
CA GLY A 718 8.35 6.47 -30.49
C GLY A 718 9.87 6.60 -30.37
N ALA A 719 10.59 6.61 -31.50
CA ALA A 719 12.03 6.86 -31.50
C ALA A 719 12.39 8.27 -30.99
N ILE A 720 11.65 9.31 -31.42
CA ILE A 720 11.84 10.69 -30.93
C ILE A 720 11.55 10.77 -29.42
N TYR A 721 10.44 10.20 -28.97
CA TYR A 721 10.04 10.24 -27.56
C TYR A 721 11.00 9.47 -26.66
N SER A 722 11.55 8.35 -27.15
CA SER A 722 12.63 7.62 -26.47
C SER A 722 13.88 8.49 -26.29
N VAL A 723 14.28 9.25 -27.32
CA VAL A 723 15.40 10.21 -27.22
C VAL A 723 15.11 11.31 -26.21
N LEU A 724 13.91 11.91 -26.24
CA LEU A 724 13.52 12.94 -25.27
C LEU A 724 13.45 12.42 -23.83
N GLY A 725 12.94 11.20 -23.64
CA GLY A 725 12.95 10.50 -22.36
C GLY A 725 14.38 10.23 -21.86
N ALA A 726 15.30 9.84 -22.75
CA ALA A 726 16.71 9.64 -22.40
C ALA A 726 17.40 10.96 -22.00
N ILE A 727 17.13 12.05 -22.71
CA ILE A 727 17.63 13.40 -22.35
C ILE A 727 17.10 13.79 -20.96
N THR A 728 15.82 13.55 -20.69
CA THR A 728 15.21 13.83 -19.39
C THR A 728 15.86 13.00 -18.28
N SER A 729 16.03 11.69 -18.48
CA SER A 729 16.73 10.80 -17.54
C SER A 729 18.16 11.27 -17.26
N PHE A 730 18.87 11.77 -18.28
CA PHE A 730 20.21 12.34 -18.13
C PHE A 730 20.21 13.58 -17.21
N PHE A 731 19.29 14.52 -17.42
CA PHE A 731 19.18 15.71 -16.56
C PHE A 731 18.73 15.37 -15.14
N VAL A 732 17.78 14.44 -14.96
CA VAL A 732 17.39 13.93 -13.64
C VAL A 732 18.57 13.27 -12.94
N SER A 733 19.36 12.48 -13.67
CA SER A 733 20.55 11.83 -13.10
C SER A 733 21.65 12.84 -12.74
N ILE A 734 21.84 13.90 -13.54
CA ILE A 734 22.74 15.01 -13.17
C ILE A 734 22.24 15.71 -11.91
N PHE A 735 20.95 16.03 -11.84
CA PHE A 735 20.36 16.66 -10.66
C PHE A 735 20.59 15.80 -9.42
N ASN A 736 20.24 14.51 -9.47
CA ASN A 736 20.47 13.57 -8.37
C ASN A 736 21.96 13.45 -8.02
N TRP A 737 22.86 13.44 -9.02
CA TRP A 737 24.30 13.41 -8.78
C TRP A 737 24.82 14.68 -8.08
N ILE A 738 24.36 15.87 -8.50
CA ILE A 738 24.71 17.13 -7.83
C ILE A 738 24.23 17.12 -6.38
N MET A 739 23.02 16.62 -6.14
CA MET A 739 22.47 16.49 -4.78
C MET A 739 23.28 15.52 -3.92
N ASN A 740 23.73 14.39 -4.49
CA ASN A 740 24.56 13.40 -3.78
C ASN A 740 26.05 13.79 -3.67
N ALA A 741 26.58 14.65 -4.54
CA ALA A 741 27.98 15.07 -4.49
C ALA A 741 28.25 16.14 -3.41
N GLY A 742 27.19 16.65 -2.76
CA GLY A 742 27.25 17.61 -1.66
C GLY A 742 27.11 17.01 -0.26
N SER A 743 26.81 15.72 -0.14
CA SER A 743 26.75 14.96 1.13
C SER A 743 28.08 14.32 1.48
#